data_AF-A0A086AUK0-F1
#
_entry.id   AF-A0A086AUK0-F1
#
_cell.length_a   1.000
_cell.length_b   1.000
_cell.length_c   1.000
_cell.angle_alpha   90.00
_cell.angle_beta   90.00
_cell.angle_gamma   90.00
#
_symmetry.space_group_name_H-M   'P 1'
#
loop_
_entity.id
_entity.type
_entity.pdbx_description
1 polymer ?
#
loop_
_entity_poly.entity_id
_entity_poly.type
_entity_poly.pdbx_seq_one_letter_code
_entity_poly.pdbx_strand_id
1 'polypeptide(L)'
;MKKTLLLLLFLAFSGIQAQEKVSYKKKKFFLPSIVYSKYPILDNVISQTSFYQIDKGLIRQEQYLKKKYFDIDGYIKEPVNGKLKIYVTIAMPKFTATKIDSTYDKKSRAWVYQPSSQFDVKVNIEVKCADKLILSEAFVTSEAFNLKATYRRSDLKTIVTENNKKLRDEDLKEAFDDDSGVEDVIYYSMDKAQNFLNYKLRYYKTETKEKFEFMTSKGHPEYKQMLDFENEITAQLEKVTLEKGLDEKLLAPHLAYLDGLLVKYPQTPENEAIRFIITNDLALTYLLLENKQKALFYADLLIKNDKRDSRGSDIIDRANTADFVDKKIRTHTNRFVDLKKLGFKISEEKEELRLAFFEKIDRQEADWEQEKATRVDFLEKSRIQRDNMLDSIAYQSNPDLLAKIINRLGGSEKLKKIDKTHLTSKLVLEESNVPHTEERWATSTNFLLKKKMPETYYQIVNGPESWSHDDRESGVGAKWKKSSSTDYSNHSANLDPINLITGFRLDLWNKYELLGEEMIAGQPCYHLTYFEKTLNSSNRTIPKTEHHLFIDKENFNIVSVEKTEFDDGNKSFFEKRTFKDYREVVALNNGKVPYKIQYEIEDFYGDTLYEEQRDKVEINPMFANRIFIKEVYFGSFK
;
A
#
# COMPACT_ATOMS: atom_id res chain seq x y z
N MET A 1 54.32 55.72 -27.03
CA MET A 1 53.77 54.78 -26.03
C MET A 1 52.26 54.52 -26.13
N LYS A 2 51.41 55.39 -26.70
CA LYS A 2 49.96 55.12 -26.82
C LYS A 2 49.55 54.08 -27.88
N LYS A 3 50.37 53.86 -28.93
CA LYS A 3 50.07 52.83 -29.96
C LYS A 3 50.49 51.42 -29.55
N THR A 4 51.49 51.27 -28.67
CA THR A 4 51.94 49.99 -28.14
C THR A 4 50.99 49.42 -27.08
N LEU A 5 50.35 50.30 -26.29
CA LEU A 5 49.35 49.89 -25.30
C LEU A 5 48.05 49.40 -25.97
N LEU A 6 47.65 50.00 -27.10
CA LEU A 6 46.47 49.57 -27.85
C LEU A 6 46.67 48.21 -28.53
N LEU A 7 47.90 47.91 -28.99
CA LEU A 7 48.23 46.60 -29.56
C LEU A 7 48.26 45.49 -28.49
N LEU A 8 48.73 45.81 -27.27
CA LEU A 8 48.67 44.92 -26.10
C LEU A 8 47.24 44.71 -25.59
N LEU A 9 46.36 45.71 -25.71
CA LEU A 9 44.94 45.57 -25.39
C LEU A 9 44.17 44.77 -26.45
N PHE A 10 44.52 44.86 -27.74
CA PHE A 10 43.94 44.00 -28.77
C PHE A 10 44.48 42.55 -28.71
N LEU A 11 45.72 42.32 -28.29
CA LEU A 11 46.26 40.98 -28.01
C LEU A 11 45.69 40.35 -26.73
N ALA A 12 45.20 41.16 -25.78
CA ALA A 12 44.50 40.68 -24.58
C ALA A 12 43.02 40.29 -24.85
N PHE A 13 42.43 40.71 -25.98
CA PHE A 13 41.07 40.31 -26.39
C PHE A 13 41.02 39.21 -27.46
N SER A 14 42.17 38.74 -27.96
CA SER A 14 42.27 37.54 -28.81
C SER A 14 42.57 36.25 -28.03
N GLY A 15 42.34 36.25 -26.71
CA GLY A 15 42.21 35.03 -25.93
C GLY A 15 40.82 34.44 -26.10
N ILE A 16 40.42 34.09 -27.33
CA ILE A 16 39.45 33.01 -27.52
C ILE A 16 40.16 31.81 -26.90
N GLN A 17 39.91 31.54 -25.61
CA GLN A 17 40.19 30.23 -25.05
C GLN A 17 39.50 29.28 -26.01
N ALA A 18 40.30 28.57 -26.82
CA ALA A 18 39.81 27.49 -27.64
C ALA A 18 38.96 26.64 -26.71
N GLN A 19 37.63 26.70 -26.89
CA GLN A 19 36.69 25.98 -26.05
C GLN A 19 37.18 24.54 -26.07
N GLU A 20 37.69 24.07 -24.92
CA GLU A 20 38.41 22.81 -24.88
C GLU A 20 37.49 21.74 -25.47
N LYS A 21 37.97 21.10 -26.53
CA LYS A 21 37.18 20.15 -27.32
C LYS A 21 36.58 19.12 -26.35
N VAL A 22 35.25 19.16 -26.22
CA VAL A 22 34.55 18.30 -25.27
C VAL A 22 34.64 16.86 -25.78
N SER A 23 35.33 16.03 -25.00
CA SER A 23 35.42 14.60 -25.17
C SER A 23 34.49 13.92 -24.17
N TYR A 24 33.92 12.79 -24.56
CA TYR A 24 33.01 12.03 -23.72
C TYR A 24 33.14 10.52 -23.93
N LYS A 25 32.75 9.78 -22.90
CA LYS A 25 32.69 8.32 -22.88
C LYS A 25 31.24 7.89 -22.72
N LYS A 26 30.94 6.70 -23.24
CA LYS A 26 29.65 6.05 -23.02
C LYS A 26 29.71 5.07 -21.87
N LYS A 27 28.71 5.10 -20.99
CA LYS A 27 28.48 4.05 -19.98
C LYS A 27 27.14 3.37 -20.22
N LYS A 28 27.10 2.04 -20.08
CA LYS A 28 25.90 1.23 -20.24
C LYS A 28 25.47 0.75 -18.86
N PHE A 29 24.18 0.83 -18.58
CA PHE A 29 23.56 0.28 -17.39
C PHE A 29 22.50 -0.73 -17.80
N PHE A 30 22.43 -1.80 -17.04
CA PHE A 30 21.49 -2.89 -17.23
C PHE A 30 20.57 -2.86 -16.03
N LEU A 31 19.35 -2.39 -16.25
CA LEU A 31 18.40 -2.15 -15.18
C LEU A 31 17.33 -3.23 -15.20
N PRO A 32 17.03 -3.83 -14.05
CA PRO A 32 15.89 -4.73 -13.96
C PRO A 32 14.60 -3.94 -14.22
N SER A 33 13.71 -4.51 -15.03
CA SER A 33 12.44 -3.89 -15.39
C SER A 33 11.34 -4.94 -15.55
N ILE A 34 10.09 -4.47 -15.66
CA ILE A 34 8.90 -5.32 -15.74
C ILE A 34 8.19 -4.98 -17.04
N VAL A 35 7.83 -6.01 -17.79
CA VAL A 35 6.87 -5.86 -18.89
C VAL A 35 5.48 -6.06 -18.31
N TYR A 36 4.64 -5.05 -18.46
CA TYR A 36 3.29 -5.03 -17.92
C TYR A 36 2.29 -5.66 -18.90
N SER A 37 1.22 -6.21 -18.35
CA SER A 37 -0.01 -6.48 -19.07
C SER A 37 -0.52 -5.21 -19.74
N LYS A 38 -1.15 -5.39 -20.90
CA LYS A 38 -1.83 -4.30 -21.62
C LYS A 38 -2.97 -3.69 -20.80
N TYR A 39 -3.53 -4.43 -19.83
CA TYR A 39 -4.69 -4.01 -19.06
C TYR A 39 -4.33 -3.52 -17.65
N PRO A 40 -4.34 -2.20 -17.37
CA PRO A 40 -4.01 -1.65 -16.05
C PRO A 40 -4.83 -2.23 -14.89
N ILE A 41 -6.09 -2.63 -15.12
CA ILE A 41 -6.94 -3.22 -14.09
C ILE A 41 -6.36 -4.52 -13.51
N LEU A 42 -5.48 -5.18 -14.26
CA LEU A 42 -4.78 -6.38 -13.82
C LEU A 42 -3.60 -6.08 -12.91
N ASP A 43 -3.34 -4.80 -12.61
CA ASP A 43 -2.16 -4.44 -11.84
C ASP A 43 -2.20 -4.90 -10.37
N ASN A 44 -3.40 -5.10 -9.84
CA ASN A 44 -3.64 -5.63 -8.49
C ASN A 44 -4.16 -7.08 -8.50
N VAL A 45 -4.01 -7.79 -9.62
CA VAL A 45 -4.49 -9.16 -9.79
C VAL A 45 -3.31 -10.11 -9.72
N ILE A 46 -3.39 -11.08 -8.80
CA ILE A 46 -2.30 -12.02 -8.49
C ILE A 46 -2.63 -13.48 -8.83
N SER A 47 -3.92 -13.81 -8.88
CA SER A 47 -4.38 -15.16 -9.14
C SER A 47 -5.20 -15.25 -10.41
N GLN A 48 -5.10 -16.39 -11.07
CA GLN A 48 -5.86 -16.72 -12.27
C GLN A 48 -6.61 -18.05 -12.11
N THR A 49 -7.78 -18.14 -12.72
CA THR A 49 -8.55 -19.38 -12.84
C THR A 49 -9.08 -19.48 -14.26
N SER A 50 -9.01 -20.69 -14.81
CA SER A 50 -9.49 -20.98 -16.17
C SER A 50 -10.71 -21.89 -16.12
N PHE A 51 -11.80 -21.45 -16.74
CA PHE A 51 -13.07 -22.16 -16.83
C PHE A 51 -13.25 -22.68 -18.25
N TYR A 52 -13.52 -23.96 -18.39
CA TYR A 52 -13.66 -24.60 -19.68
C TYR A 52 -15.11 -25.05 -19.89
N GLN A 53 -15.71 -24.60 -21.00
CA GLN A 53 -16.96 -25.10 -21.54
C GLN A 53 -16.64 -25.84 -22.84
N ILE A 54 -16.53 -27.16 -22.74
CA ILE A 54 -16.13 -28.02 -23.86
C ILE A 54 -17.36 -28.79 -24.35
N ASP A 55 -17.45 -29.03 -25.65
CA ASP A 55 -18.44 -29.94 -26.22
C ASP A 55 -18.39 -31.34 -25.57
N LYS A 56 -19.55 -31.98 -25.38
CA LYS A 56 -19.68 -33.31 -24.76
C LYS A 56 -18.89 -34.39 -25.51
N GLY A 57 -18.64 -34.20 -26.81
CA GLY A 57 -17.82 -35.12 -27.60
C GLY A 57 -16.32 -35.11 -27.28
N LEU A 58 -15.84 -34.16 -26.46
CA LEU A 58 -14.42 -33.95 -26.17
C LEU A 58 -14.04 -34.20 -24.70
N ILE A 59 -14.89 -34.87 -23.92
CA ILE A 59 -14.73 -35.08 -22.47
C ILE A 59 -13.38 -35.71 -22.11
N ARG A 60 -12.84 -36.61 -22.94
CA ARG A 60 -11.52 -37.24 -22.69
C ARG A 60 -10.38 -36.22 -22.69
N GLN A 61 -10.46 -35.18 -23.52
CA GLN A 61 -9.42 -34.16 -23.66
C GLN A 61 -9.49 -33.05 -22.63
N GLU A 62 -10.63 -32.93 -21.94
CA GLU A 62 -10.87 -31.87 -20.96
C GLU A 62 -9.81 -31.83 -19.85
N GLN A 63 -9.39 -32.99 -19.34
CA GLN A 63 -8.38 -33.06 -18.28
C GLN A 63 -7.00 -32.58 -18.76
N TYR A 64 -6.59 -32.97 -19.97
CA TYR A 64 -5.32 -32.55 -20.55
C TYR A 64 -5.32 -31.04 -20.80
N LEU A 65 -6.39 -30.52 -21.42
CA LEU A 65 -6.52 -29.09 -21.74
C LEU A 65 -6.47 -28.21 -20.48
N LYS A 66 -7.24 -28.57 -19.44
CA LYS A 66 -7.23 -27.88 -18.14
C LYS A 66 -5.85 -27.85 -17.48
N LYS A 67 -5.09 -28.95 -17.62
CA LYS A 67 -3.75 -29.08 -17.04
C LYS A 67 -2.72 -28.26 -17.79
N LYS A 68 -2.75 -28.28 -19.13
CA LYS A 68 -1.68 -27.77 -19.98
C LYS A 68 -1.84 -26.33 -20.46
N TYR A 69 -3.07 -25.81 -20.53
CA TYR A 69 -3.34 -24.53 -21.16
C TYR A 69 -3.86 -23.45 -20.19
N PHE A 70 -3.66 -22.20 -20.62
CA PHE A 70 -4.05 -20.96 -19.95
C PHE A 70 -3.44 -20.79 -18.56
N ASP A 71 -2.14 -21.06 -18.52
CA ASP A 71 -1.25 -20.59 -17.46
C ASP A 71 -0.55 -19.32 -17.97
N ILE A 72 -1.07 -18.15 -17.60
CA ILE A 72 -0.50 -16.87 -18.02
C ILE A 72 0.69 -16.51 -17.12
N ASP A 73 1.82 -16.20 -17.74
CA ASP A 73 3.03 -15.81 -17.04
C ASP A 73 2.76 -14.60 -16.12
N GLY A 74 3.18 -14.71 -14.86
CA GLY A 74 3.04 -13.64 -13.86
C GLY A 74 1.83 -13.74 -12.94
N TYR A 75 1.00 -14.78 -13.07
CA TYR A 75 -0.13 -15.06 -12.18
C TYR A 75 -0.02 -16.43 -11.51
N ILE A 76 -0.63 -16.56 -10.33
CA ILE A 76 -0.74 -17.83 -9.60
C ILE A 76 -1.99 -18.57 -10.09
N LYS A 77 -1.84 -19.80 -10.55
CA LYS A 77 -2.99 -20.64 -10.94
C LYS A 77 -3.74 -21.10 -9.69
N GLU A 78 -4.95 -20.59 -9.49
CA GLU A 78 -5.88 -21.00 -8.43
C GLU A 78 -7.04 -21.79 -9.04
N PRO A 79 -7.49 -22.91 -8.44
CA PRO A 79 -8.51 -23.75 -9.06
C PRO A 79 -9.92 -23.16 -9.05
N VAL A 80 -10.25 -22.27 -8.10
CA VAL A 80 -11.64 -21.84 -7.86
C VAL A 80 -11.82 -20.32 -7.85
N ASN A 81 -10.96 -19.58 -7.15
CA ASN A 81 -11.23 -18.18 -6.77
C ASN A 81 -10.26 -17.15 -7.37
N GLY A 82 -9.64 -17.48 -8.50
CA GLY A 82 -8.75 -16.56 -9.21
C GLY A 82 -9.44 -15.25 -9.59
N LYS A 83 -8.78 -14.13 -9.32
CA LYS A 83 -9.31 -12.79 -9.66
C LYS A 83 -9.29 -12.55 -11.19
N LEU A 84 -8.30 -13.08 -11.91
CA LEU A 84 -8.29 -13.18 -13.37
C LEU A 84 -9.01 -14.46 -13.79
N LYS A 85 -10.18 -14.34 -14.41
CA LYS A 85 -10.97 -15.49 -14.87
C LYS A 85 -10.88 -15.60 -16.39
N ILE A 86 -10.38 -16.73 -16.89
CA ILE A 86 -10.27 -17.03 -18.32
C ILE A 86 -11.34 -18.07 -18.65
N TYR A 87 -12.41 -17.67 -19.32
CA TYR A 87 -13.45 -18.56 -19.81
C TYR A 87 -13.12 -18.99 -21.23
N VAL A 88 -13.12 -20.29 -21.46
CA VAL A 88 -12.73 -20.92 -22.72
C VAL A 88 -13.89 -21.78 -23.17
N THR A 89 -14.41 -21.49 -24.35
CA THR A 89 -15.43 -22.30 -25.00
C THR A 89 -14.84 -22.98 -26.22
N ILE A 90 -14.81 -24.30 -26.24
CA ILE A 90 -14.26 -25.11 -27.34
C ILE A 90 -15.41 -25.84 -28.02
N ALA A 91 -15.67 -25.48 -29.27
CA ALA A 91 -16.65 -26.18 -30.09
C ALA A 91 -16.03 -27.45 -30.71
N MET A 92 -16.89 -28.40 -31.07
CA MET A 92 -16.47 -29.59 -31.80
C MET A 92 -15.78 -29.21 -33.12
N PRO A 93 -14.56 -29.69 -33.41
CA PRO A 93 -13.90 -29.46 -34.70
C PRO A 93 -14.77 -29.98 -35.85
N LYS A 94 -14.91 -29.16 -36.90
CA LYS A 94 -15.70 -29.52 -38.07
C LYS A 94 -14.79 -29.97 -39.20
N PHE A 95 -14.88 -31.24 -39.59
CA PHE A 95 -14.18 -31.74 -40.77
C PHE A 95 -14.65 -31.01 -42.03
N THR A 96 -13.71 -30.56 -42.87
CA THR A 96 -14.01 -29.88 -44.13
C THR A 96 -13.67 -30.77 -45.33
N ALA A 97 -12.40 -31.11 -45.49
CA ALA A 97 -11.90 -31.93 -46.59
C ALA A 97 -10.54 -32.56 -46.26
N THR A 98 -10.18 -33.63 -46.98
CA THR A 98 -8.80 -34.12 -47.04
C THR A 98 -8.05 -33.46 -48.20
N LYS A 99 -6.90 -32.87 -47.92
CA LYS A 99 -5.93 -32.36 -48.91
C LYS A 99 -4.80 -33.36 -49.12
N ILE A 100 -4.08 -33.22 -50.23
CA ILE A 100 -2.96 -34.09 -50.58
C ILE A 100 -1.78 -33.22 -50.96
N ASP A 101 -0.69 -33.34 -50.20
CA ASP A 101 0.61 -32.79 -50.57
C ASP A 101 1.45 -33.86 -51.25
N SER A 102 2.31 -33.46 -52.18
CA SER A 102 3.20 -34.37 -52.91
C SER A 102 4.65 -33.95 -52.77
N THR A 103 5.50 -34.88 -52.36
CA THR A 103 6.95 -34.67 -52.22
C THR A 103 7.69 -35.67 -53.09
N TYR A 104 8.68 -35.20 -53.85
CA TYR A 104 9.53 -36.09 -54.64
C TYR A 104 10.64 -36.67 -53.77
N ASP A 105 10.59 -37.98 -53.52
CA ASP A 105 11.65 -38.68 -52.80
C ASP A 105 12.81 -39.01 -53.75
N LYS A 106 13.95 -38.34 -53.53
CA LYS A 106 15.16 -38.51 -54.32
C LYS A 106 15.79 -39.90 -54.18
N LYS A 107 15.55 -40.62 -53.07
CA LYS A 107 16.11 -41.96 -52.84
C LYS A 107 15.35 -43.04 -53.60
N SER A 108 14.02 -43.01 -53.54
CA SER A 108 13.16 -43.95 -54.29
C SER A 108 12.85 -43.51 -55.73
N ARG A 109 13.26 -42.30 -56.14
CA ARG A 109 12.97 -41.68 -57.44
C ARG A 109 11.46 -41.67 -57.77
N ALA A 110 10.64 -41.46 -56.76
CA ALA A 110 9.19 -41.50 -56.88
C ALA A 110 8.54 -40.31 -56.16
N TRP A 111 7.38 -39.89 -56.68
CA TRP A 111 6.50 -38.99 -55.96
C TRP A 111 5.76 -39.76 -54.87
N VAL A 112 5.85 -39.25 -53.65
CA VAL A 112 5.12 -39.76 -52.50
C VAL A 112 4.10 -38.71 -52.07
N TYR A 113 2.92 -39.17 -51.69
CA TYR A 113 1.79 -38.30 -51.41
C TYR A 113 1.38 -38.43 -49.95
N GLN A 114 1.19 -37.30 -49.29
CA GLN A 114 0.83 -37.20 -47.88
C GLN A 114 -0.56 -36.57 -47.79
N PRO A 115 -1.62 -37.37 -47.58
CA PRO A 115 -2.94 -36.83 -47.35
C PRO A 115 -3.05 -36.27 -45.92
N SER A 116 -3.76 -35.15 -45.79
CA SER A 116 -4.02 -34.45 -44.54
C SER A 116 -5.50 -34.09 -44.40
N SER A 117 -6.09 -34.42 -43.26
CA SER A 117 -7.49 -34.11 -42.95
C SER A 117 -7.57 -32.70 -42.37
N GLN A 118 -8.39 -31.84 -42.97
CA GLN A 118 -8.59 -30.46 -42.51
C GLN A 118 -9.83 -30.32 -41.62
N PHE A 119 -9.68 -29.55 -40.56
CA PHE A 119 -10.75 -29.23 -39.64
C PHE A 119 -10.81 -27.72 -39.39
N ASP A 120 -12.03 -27.21 -39.31
CA ASP A 120 -12.29 -25.89 -38.78
C ASP A 120 -12.46 -26.01 -37.27
N VAL A 121 -11.63 -25.29 -36.52
CA VAL A 121 -11.66 -25.23 -35.05
C VAL A 121 -12.11 -23.85 -34.63
N LYS A 122 -13.02 -23.82 -33.64
CA LYS A 122 -13.50 -22.58 -33.03
C LYS A 122 -13.27 -22.62 -31.52
N VAL A 123 -12.43 -21.72 -31.04
CA VAL A 123 -12.19 -21.47 -29.62
C VAL A 123 -12.58 -20.03 -29.30
N ASN A 124 -13.56 -19.85 -28.42
CA ASN A 124 -13.90 -18.52 -27.91
C ASN A 124 -13.27 -18.33 -26.53
N ILE A 125 -12.72 -17.16 -26.28
CA ILE A 125 -12.11 -16.80 -25.01
C ILE A 125 -12.73 -15.52 -24.49
N GLU A 126 -13.14 -15.53 -23.22
CA GLU A 126 -13.46 -14.33 -22.46
C GLU A 126 -12.56 -14.23 -21.24
N VAL A 127 -11.98 -13.06 -21.01
CA VAL A 127 -11.15 -12.79 -19.83
C VAL A 127 -11.84 -11.74 -18.99
N LYS A 128 -12.06 -12.06 -17.72
CA LYS A 128 -12.72 -11.19 -16.74
C LYS A 128 -11.81 -10.92 -15.56
N CYS A 129 -11.94 -9.74 -14.97
CA CYS A 129 -11.28 -9.36 -13.71
C CYS A 129 -12.34 -8.81 -12.76
N ALA A 130 -12.53 -9.44 -11.59
CA ALA A 130 -13.60 -9.07 -10.65
C ALA A 130 -14.96 -8.85 -11.36
N ASP A 131 -15.30 -9.80 -12.23
CA ASP A 131 -16.49 -9.86 -13.10
C ASP A 131 -16.60 -8.83 -14.24
N LYS A 132 -15.63 -7.91 -14.38
CA LYS A 132 -15.51 -7.02 -15.54
C LYS A 132 -14.84 -7.73 -16.71
N LEU A 133 -15.50 -7.79 -17.87
CA LEU A 133 -14.91 -8.26 -19.12
C LEU A 133 -13.81 -7.30 -19.60
N ILE A 134 -12.61 -7.83 -19.83
CA ILE A 134 -11.44 -7.04 -20.29
C ILE A 134 -10.92 -7.48 -21.65
N LEU A 135 -11.19 -8.72 -22.07
CA LEU A 135 -10.85 -9.23 -23.41
C LEU A 135 -11.89 -10.28 -23.81
N SER A 136 -12.32 -10.24 -25.06
CA SER A 136 -13.12 -11.29 -25.70
C SER A 136 -12.59 -11.50 -27.10
N GLU A 137 -12.27 -12.74 -27.45
CA GLU A 137 -11.65 -13.09 -28.74
C GLU A 137 -12.19 -14.43 -29.24
N ALA A 138 -12.43 -14.55 -30.55
CA ALA A 138 -12.86 -15.78 -31.19
C ALA A 138 -11.77 -16.26 -32.17
N PHE A 139 -11.09 -17.34 -31.81
CA PHE A 139 -10.10 -17.99 -32.66
C PHE A 139 -10.82 -18.97 -33.59
N VAL A 140 -10.88 -18.62 -34.87
CA VAL A 140 -11.38 -19.50 -35.94
C VAL A 140 -10.19 -19.87 -36.80
N THR A 141 -9.75 -21.12 -36.69
CA THR A 141 -8.56 -21.64 -37.38
C THR A 141 -8.92 -22.82 -38.26
N SER A 142 -8.18 -22.98 -39.36
CA SER A 142 -8.22 -24.20 -40.17
C SER A 142 -6.91 -24.93 -39.93
N GLU A 143 -6.99 -26.06 -39.24
CA GLU A 143 -5.83 -26.88 -38.89
C GLU A 143 -5.90 -28.21 -39.65
N ALA A 144 -4.75 -28.83 -39.88
CA ALA A 144 -4.66 -30.08 -40.61
C ALA A 144 -3.92 -31.14 -39.80
N PHE A 145 -4.38 -32.39 -39.89
CA PHE A 145 -3.70 -33.55 -39.34
C PHE A 145 -3.25 -34.49 -40.47
N ASN A 146 -1.98 -34.92 -40.43
CA ASN A 146 -1.42 -35.82 -41.43
C ASN A 146 -1.77 -37.27 -41.12
N LEU A 147 -2.25 -38.00 -42.13
CA LEU A 147 -2.42 -39.45 -42.00
C LEU A 147 -1.05 -40.13 -41.80
N LYS A 148 -0.95 -41.11 -40.90
CA LYS A 148 0.33 -41.67 -40.41
C LYS A 148 1.24 -42.31 -41.48
N ALA A 149 0.79 -42.48 -42.73
CA ALA A 149 1.57 -43.07 -43.81
C ALA A 149 1.64 -42.19 -45.06
N THR A 150 2.75 -42.34 -45.80
CA THR A 150 2.92 -41.77 -47.14
C THR A 150 2.46 -42.80 -48.18
N TYR A 151 1.72 -42.36 -49.20
CA TYR A 151 1.04 -43.26 -50.13
C TYR A 151 1.51 -43.08 -51.57
N ARG A 152 1.35 -44.14 -52.38
CA ARG A 152 1.53 -44.09 -53.83
C ARG A 152 0.26 -43.55 -54.48
N ARG A 153 0.42 -42.99 -55.69
CA ARG A 153 -0.69 -42.38 -56.46
C ARG A 153 -1.88 -43.33 -56.69
N SER A 154 -1.63 -44.63 -56.83
CA SER A 154 -2.66 -45.65 -57.07
C SER A 154 -3.66 -45.77 -55.91
N ASP A 155 -3.22 -45.51 -54.69
CA ASP A 155 -3.97 -45.86 -53.48
C ASP A 155 -4.74 -44.65 -52.92
N LEU A 156 -4.35 -43.43 -53.33
CA LEU A 156 -4.89 -42.16 -52.81
C LEU A 156 -6.39 -42.01 -52.95
N LYS A 157 -6.97 -42.40 -54.10
CA LYS A 157 -8.40 -42.18 -54.33
C LYS A 157 -9.25 -42.97 -53.35
N THR A 158 -8.88 -44.22 -53.09
CA THR A 158 -9.56 -45.10 -52.15
C THR A 158 -9.37 -44.59 -50.72
N ILE A 159 -8.13 -44.31 -50.32
CA ILE A 159 -7.81 -43.84 -48.96
C ILE A 159 -8.50 -42.52 -48.63
N VAL A 160 -8.50 -41.55 -49.54
CA VAL A 160 -9.17 -40.26 -49.34
C VAL A 160 -10.69 -40.44 -49.25
N THR A 161 -11.27 -41.32 -50.08
CA THR A 161 -12.73 -41.57 -50.05
C THR A 161 -13.14 -42.26 -48.76
N GLU A 162 -12.40 -43.27 -48.32
CA GLU A 162 -12.63 -43.99 -47.07
C GLU A 162 -12.44 -43.08 -45.85
N ASN A 163 -11.37 -42.28 -45.82
CA ASN A 163 -11.12 -41.32 -44.75
C ASN A 163 -12.18 -40.20 -44.69
N ASN A 164 -12.56 -39.63 -45.83
CA ASN A 164 -13.63 -38.63 -45.89
C ASN A 164 -14.97 -39.22 -45.41
N LYS A 165 -15.26 -40.47 -45.77
CA LYS A 165 -16.46 -41.17 -45.34
C LYS A 165 -16.44 -41.41 -43.83
N LYS A 166 -15.32 -41.91 -43.30
CA LYS A 166 -15.10 -42.12 -41.86
C LYS A 166 -15.36 -40.84 -41.06
N LEU A 167 -14.74 -39.73 -41.46
CA LEU A 167 -14.85 -38.44 -40.75
C LEU A 167 -16.20 -37.71 -40.96
N ARG A 168 -17.05 -38.17 -41.89
CA ARG A 168 -18.39 -37.60 -42.16
C ARG A 168 -19.55 -38.46 -41.65
N ASP A 169 -19.38 -39.79 -41.65
CA ASP A 169 -20.44 -40.77 -41.33
C ASP A 169 -20.34 -41.32 -39.90
N GLU A 170 -19.15 -41.36 -39.29
CA GLU A 170 -19.02 -41.71 -37.86
C GLU A 170 -19.41 -40.48 -37.02
N ASP A 171 -20.28 -40.69 -36.02
CA ASP A 171 -20.44 -39.75 -34.92
C ASP A 171 -19.04 -39.39 -34.44
N LEU A 172 -18.58 -38.16 -34.70
CA LEU A 172 -17.23 -37.70 -34.38
C LEU A 172 -16.78 -38.13 -32.98
N LYS A 173 -17.72 -38.36 -32.05
CA LYS A 173 -17.55 -38.98 -30.72
C LYS A 173 -16.71 -40.28 -30.67
N GLU A 174 -16.86 -41.22 -31.61
CA GLU A 174 -16.07 -42.48 -31.61
C GLU A 174 -14.69 -42.30 -32.25
N ALA A 175 -14.52 -41.32 -33.14
CA ALA A 175 -13.22 -41.02 -33.76
C ALA A 175 -12.19 -40.41 -32.79
N PHE A 176 -12.59 -39.94 -31.61
CA PHE A 176 -11.67 -39.49 -30.54
C PHE A 176 -11.18 -40.63 -29.64
N ASP A 177 -11.62 -41.87 -29.84
CA ASP A 177 -11.22 -43.00 -29.01
C ASP A 177 -9.92 -43.69 -29.47
N ASP A 178 -9.52 -43.52 -30.73
CA ASP A 178 -8.37 -44.18 -31.34
C ASP A 178 -7.48 -43.20 -32.12
N ASP A 179 -6.40 -42.72 -31.50
CA ASP A 179 -5.11 -42.35 -32.13
C ASP A 179 -5.21 -41.52 -33.44
N SER A 180 -6.28 -40.72 -33.56
CA SER A 180 -6.80 -40.15 -34.81
C SER A 180 -6.19 -38.80 -35.16
N GLY A 181 -5.39 -38.24 -34.24
CA GLY A 181 -4.69 -36.97 -34.42
C GLY A 181 -5.58 -35.73 -34.43
N VAL A 182 -6.89 -35.90 -34.23
CA VAL A 182 -7.85 -34.79 -34.15
C VAL A 182 -7.64 -33.98 -32.85
N GLU A 183 -7.04 -34.58 -31.83
CA GLU A 183 -6.60 -33.89 -30.61
C GLU A 183 -5.53 -32.82 -30.91
N ASP A 184 -4.57 -33.14 -31.79
CA ASP A 184 -3.47 -32.24 -32.15
C ASP A 184 -4.00 -30.95 -32.80
N VAL A 185 -5.08 -31.06 -33.58
CA VAL A 185 -5.78 -29.93 -34.21
C VAL A 185 -6.33 -28.95 -33.16
N ILE A 186 -6.86 -29.47 -32.05
CA ILE A 186 -7.31 -28.65 -30.92
C ILE A 186 -6.09 -28.03 -30.22
N TYR A 187 -5.04 -28.81 -29.95
CA TYR A 187 -3.83 -28.33 -29.28
C TYR A 187 -3.13 -27.20 -30.06
N TYR A 188 -3.01 -27.30 -31.39
CA TYR A 188 -2.47 -26.22 -32.21
C TYR A 188 -3.28 -24.92 -32.12
N SER A 189 -4.60 -25.03 -32.08
CA SER A 189 -5.48 -23.87 -31.91
C SER A 189 -5.34 -23.26 -30.50
N MET A 190 -5.17 -24.11 -29.50
CA MET A 190 -4.95 -23.71 -28.10
C MET A 190 -3.59 -23.04 -27.88
N ASP A 191 -2.53 -23.52 -28.54
CA ASP A 191 -1.20 -22.87 -28.52
C ASP A 191 -1.27 -21.44 -29.06
N LYS A 192 -1.98 -21.23 -30.18
CA LYS A 192 -2.19 -19.89 -30.76
C LYS A 192 -2.92 -18.98 -29.79
N ALA A 193 -3.98 -19.48 -29.15
CA ALA A 193 -4.75 -18.74 -28.17
C ALA A 193 -3.93 -18.41 -26.91
N GLN A 194 -3.17 -19.37 -26.38
CA GLN A 194 -2.25 -19.19 -25.26
C GLN A 194 -1.22 -18.10 -25.56
N ASN A 195 -0.56 -18.16 -26.73
CA ASN A 195 0.43 -17.18 -27.13
C ASN A 195 -0.16 -15.77 -27.24
N PHE A 196 -1.36 -15.65 -27.79
CA PHE A 196 -2.07 -14.38 -27.83
C PHE A 196 -2.38 -13.84 -26.43
N LEU A 197 -2.91 -14.68 -25.55
CA LEU A 197 -3.20 -14.27 -24.18
C LEU A 197 -1.94 -13.90 -23.42
N ASN A 198 -0.86 -14.67 -23.53
CA ASN A 198 0.44 -14.32 -22.96
C ASN A 198 0.90 -12.97 -23.48
N TYR A 199 0.82 -12.72 -24.78
CA TYR A 199 1.18 -11.42 -25.34
C TYR A 199 0.37 -10.25 -24.75
N LYS A 200 -0.92 -10.45 -24.45
CA LYS A 200 -1.81 -9.38 -23.95
C LYS A 200 -1.79 -9.23 -22.43
N LEU A 201 -1.64 -10.34 -21.69
CA LEU A 201 -1.96 -10.43 -20.28
C LEU A 201 -0.72 -10.58 -19.38
N ARG A 202 0.40 -11.09 -19.89
CA ARG A 202 1.52 -11.51 -19.03
C ARG A 202 2.18 -10.38 -18.24
N TYR A 203 2.79 -10.77 -17.12
CA TYR A 203 3.78 -10.00 -16.39
C TYR A 203 5.09 -10.79 -16.28
N TYR A 204 6.19 -10.23 -16.76
CA TYR A 204 7.50 -10.88 -16.63
C TYR A 204 8.62 -9.89 -16.42
N LYS A 205 9.69 -10.40 -15.79
CA LYS A 205 10.93 -9.65 -15.58
C LYS A 205 11.72 -9.57 -16.88
N THR A 206 12.26 -8.39 -17.15
CA THR A 206 13.22 -8.20 -18.23
C THR A 206 14.32 -7.25 -17.76
N GLU A 207 15.23 -6.93 -18.65
CA GLU A 207 16.34 -6.02 -18.40
C GLU A 207 16.34 -4.94 -19.47
N THR A 208 16.27 -3.67 -19.03
CA THR A 208 16.39 -2.52 -19.93
C THR A 208 17.83 -2.04 -19.96
N LYS A 209 18.29 -1.68 -21.16
CA LYS A 209 19.66 -1.27 -21.40
C LYS A 209 19.74 0.22 -21.62
N GLU A 210 20.18 0.93 -20.59
CA GLU A 210 20.28 2.39 -20.59
C GLU A 210 21.69 2.87 -20.90
N LYS A 211 21.81 4.01 -21.58
CA LYS A 211 23.07 4.51 -22.14
C LYS A 211 23.26 6.00 -21.81
N PHE A 212 24.18 6.26 -20.89
CA PHE A 212 24.59 7.62 -20.51
C PHE A 212 25.90 8.01 -21.19
N GLU A 213 26.10 9.32 -21.36
CA GLU A 213 27.30 9.90 -21.98
C GLU A 213 27.97 10.83 -20.99
N PHE A 214 29.22 10.58 -20.61
CA PHE A 214 29.89 11.36 -19.56
C PHE A 214 31.12 12.08 -20.10
N MET A 215 31.30 13.33 -19.70
CA MET A 215 32.44 14.16 -20.10
C MET A 215 33.77 13.58 -19.57
N THR A 216 34.81 13.59 -20.41
CA THR A 216 36.17 13.14 -20.05
C THR A 216 37.22 14.26 -20.11
N SER A 217 36.86 15.43 -20.61
CA SER A 217 37.77 16.59 -20.71
C SER A 217 37.99 17.24 -19.34
N LYS A 218 39.01 16.80 -18.59
CA LYS A 218 39.32 17.28 -17.24
C LYS A 218 39.58 18.79 -17.10
N GLY A 219 40.02 19.45 -18.17
CA GLY A 219 40.27 20.90 -18.20
C GLY A 219 39.02 21.75 -18.47
N HIS A 220 37.90 21.13 -18.84
CA HIS A 220 36.67 21.86 -19.15
C HIS A 220 36.06 22.44 -17.85
N PRO A 221 35.56 23.69 -17.84
CA PRO A 221 35.04 24.33 -16.62
C PRO A 221 33.92 23.56 -15.91
N GLU A 222 33.07 22.86 -16.67
CA GLU A 222 31.96 22.07 -16.11
C GLU A 222 32.34 20.63 -15.71
N TYR A 223 33.59 20.21 -15.92
CA TYR A 223 34.00 18.82 -15.72
C TYR A 223 33.68 18.31 -14.31
N LYS A 224 33.93 19.13 -13.28
CA LYS A 224 33.72 18.74 -11.88
C LYS A 224 32.25 18.46 -11.58
N GLN A 225 31.36 19.36 -11.97
CA GLN A 225 29.93 19.21 -11.69
C GLN A 225 29.28 18.13 -12.57
N MET A 226 29.76 17.94 -13.80
CA MET A 226 29.33 16.81 -14.64
C MET A 226 29.83 15.47 -14.08
N LEU A 227 31.01 15.43 -13.47
CA LEU A 227 31.51 14.25 -12.76
C LEU A 227 30.70 13.97 -11.49
N ASP A 228 30.27 15.01 -10.75
CA ASP A 228 29.40 14.86 -9.58
C ASP A 228 28.06 14.23 -9.99
N PHE A 229 27.48 14.66 -11.12
CA PHE A 229 26.31 13.97 -11.69
C PHE A 229 26.62 12.53 -12.10
N GLU A 230 27.74 12.26 -12.80
CA GLU A 230 28.15 10.90 -13.18
C GLU A 230 28.21 9.96 -11.95
N ASN A 231 28.79 10.45 -10.85
CA ASN A 231 28.93 9.70 -9.61
C ASN A 231 27.55 9.41 -8.98
N GLU A 232 26.70 10.43 -8.85
CA GLU A 232 25.38 10.29 -8.24
C GLU A 232 24.48 9.37 -9.08
N ILE A 233 24.37 9.60 -10.39
CA ILE A 233 23.53 8.76 -11.26
C ILE A 233 24.06 7.33 -11.34
N THR A 234 25.38 7.12 -11.36
CA THR A 234 25.96 5.77 -11.29
C THR A 234 25.57 5.09 -9.99
N ALA A 235 25.77 5.76 -8.84
CA ALA A 235 25.47 5.20 -7.52
C ALA A 235 23.98 4.87 -7.35
N GLN A 236 23.10 5.64 -7.98
CA GLN A 236 21.66 5.36 -7.99
C GLN A 236 21.31 4.21 -8.92
N LEU A 237 21.84 4.18 -10.15
CA LEU A 237 21.60 3.11 -11.13
C LEU A 237 22.07 1.75 -10.62
N GLU A 238 23.17 1.68 -9.88
CA GLU A 238 23.64 0.45 -9.22
C GLU A 238 22.71 -0.04 -8.09
N LYS A 239 21.88 0.85 -7.54
CA LYS A 239 20.89 0.54 -6.51
C LYS A 239 19.48 0.32 -7.08
N VAL A 240 19.30 0.48 -8.39
CA VAL A 240 18.02 0.24 -9.04
C VAL A 240 17.70 -1.24 -8.96
N THR A 241 16.50 -1.53 -8.47
CA THR A 241 15.93 -2.87 -8.43
C THR A 241 14.52 -2.83 -9.00
N LEU A 242 13.85 -3.97 -9.14
CA LEU A 242 12.41 -3.99 -9.45
C LEU A 242 11.55 -3.28 -8.40
N GLU A 243 12.10 -3.05 -7.21
CA GLU A 243 11.42 -2.49 -6.04
C GLU A 243 11.76 -1.00 -5.80
N LYS A 244 12.82 -0.49 -6.46
CA LYS A 244 13.37 0.83 -6.18
C LYS A 244 13.92 1.44 -7.47
N GLY A 245 13.27 2.50 -7.95
CA GLY A 245 13.75 3.34 -9.03
C GLY A 245 14.77 4.39 -8.57
N LEU A 246 14.98 5.41 -9.39
CA LEU A 246 15.85 6.55 -9.06
C LEU A 246 15.23 7.45 -7.97
N ASP A 247 16.06 8.10 -7.17
CA ASP A 247 15.63 9.04 -6.14
C ASP A 247 15.65 10.47 -6.71
N GLU A 248 14.47 11.00 -7.00
CA GLU A 248 14.32 12.35 -7.56
C GLU A 248 14.93 13.43 -6.67
N LYS A 249 14.87 13.30 -5.34
CA LYS A 249 15.36 14.33 -4.42
C LYS A 249 16.88 14.45 -4.47
N LEU A 250 17.57 13.31 -4.53
CA LEU A 250 19.02 13.27 -4.65
C LEU A 250 19.50 13.73 -6.03
N LEU A 251 18.74 13.44 -7.10
CA LEU A 251 19.09 13.88 -8.46
C LEU A 251 18.72 15.34 -8.75
N ALA A 252 17.69 15.89 -8.10
CA ALA A 252 17.16 17.23 -8.36
C ALA A 252 18.23 18.34 -8.47
N PRO A 253 19.19 18.49 -7.53
CA PRO A 253 20.21 19.54 -7.65
C PRO A 253 21.11 19.36 -8.88
N HIS A 254 21.44 18.12 -9.25
CA HIS A 254 22.25 17.84 -10.44
C HIS A 254 21.47 18.07 -11.74
N LEU A 255 20.19 17.68 -11.78
CA LEU A 255 19.33 17.88 -12.95
C LEU A 255 19.07 19.37 -13.20
N ALA A 256 18.85 20.16 -12.15
CA ALA A 256 18.68 21.60 -12.26
C ALA A 256 19.96 22.28 -12.80
N TYR A 257 21.14 21.82 -12.36
CA TYR A 257 22.40 22.31 -12.88
C TYR A 257 22.59 21.96 -14.37
N LEU A 258 22.34 20.70 -14.76
CA LEU A 258 22.42 20.28 -16.17
C LEU A 258 21.45 21.05 -17.07
N ASP A 259 20.23 21.33 -16.61
CA ASP A 259 19.27 22.16 -17.34
C ASP A 259 19.80 23.60 -17.52
N GLY A 260 20.38 24.19 -16.47
CA GLY A 260 21.03 25.50 -16.54
C GLY A 260 22.18 25.57 -17.55
N LEU A 261 22.87 24.46 -17.80
CA LEU A 261 23.92 24.41 -18.83
C LEU A 261 23.36 24.58 -20.25
N LEU A 262 22.10 24.26 -20.52
CA LEU A 262 21.50 24.48 -21.84
C LEU A 262 21.30 25.96 -22.16
N VAL A 263 21.19 26.80 -21.12
CA VAL A 263 21.16 28.27 -21.25
C VAL A 263 22.58 28.81 -21.44
N LYS A 264 23.54 28.30 -20.66
CA LYS A 264 24.95 28.70 -20.74
C LYS A 264 25.60 28.32 -22.07
N TYR A 265 25.22 27.18 -22.65
CA TYR A 265 25.74 26.64 -23.90
C TYR A 265 24.62 26.56 -24.94
N PRO A 266 24.29 27.66 -25.65
CA PRO A 266 23.22 27.69 -26.65
C PRO A 266 23.56 26.82 -27.88
N GLN A 267 22.56 26.56 -28.73
CA GLN A 267 22.70 25.70 -29.90
C GLN A 267 23.61 26.32 -30.97
N THR A 268 24.88 25.92 -30.98
CA THR A 268 25.89 26.28 -32.00
C THR A 268 26.80 25.07 -32.27
N PRO A 269 27.51 25.01 -33.41
CA PRO A 269 28.42 23.90 -33.73
C PRO A 269 29.49 23.63 -32.67
N GLU A 270 29.96 24.67 -31.97
CA GLU A 270 30.99 24.57 -30.93
C GLU A 270 30.46 23.90 -29.64
N ASN A 271 29.17 24.07 -29.35
CA ASN A 271 28.50 23.56 -28.17
C ASN A 271 27.83 22.19 -28.38
N GLU A 272 27.83 21.70 -29.61
CA GLU A 272 27.09 20.50 -30.02
C GLU A 272 27.39 19.28 -29.14
N ALA A 273 28.66 19.06 -28.77
CA ALA A 273 29.09 17.92 -27.96
C ALA A 273 28.62 17.99 -26.49
N ILE A 274 28.72 19.16 -25.85
CA ILE A 274 28.26 19.33 -24.46
C ILE A 274 26.73 19.29 -24.39
N ARG A 275 26.05 19.92 -25.35
CA ARG A 275 24.59 19.85 -25.47
C ARG A 275 24.09 18.43 -25.71
N PHE A 276 24.80 17.64 -26.52
CA PHE A 276 24.47 16.23 -26.75
C PHE A 276 24.49 15.42 -25.44
N ILE A 277 25.55 15.58 -24.63
CA ILE A 277 25.67 14.91 -23.33
C ILE A 277 24.48 15.31 -22.43
N ILE A 278 24.28 16.61 -22.25
CA ILE A 278 23.26 17.15 -21.36
C ILE A 278 21.86 16.69 -21.76
N THR A 279 21.50 16.85 -23.04
CA THR A 279 20.15 16.49 -23.53
C THR A 279 19.91 14.98 -23.51
N ASN A 280 20.91 14.14 -23.82
CA ASN A 280 20.80 12.68 -23.69
C ASN A 280 20.55 12.27 -22.24
N ASP A 281 21.37 12.78 -21.31
CA ASP A 281 21.32 12.37 -19.91
C ASP A 281 20.10 12.93 -19.19
N LEU A 282 19.66 14.15 -19.50
CA LEU A 282 18.41 14.71 -18.99
C LEU A 282 17.20 13.92 -19.51
N ALA A 283 17.12 13.66 -20.82
CA ALA A 283 16.01 12.92 -21.42
C ALA A 283 15.89 11.52 -20.81
N LEU A 284 17.02 10.81 -20.68
CA LEU A 284 17.07 9.47 -20.14
C LEU A 284 16.78 9.43 -18.64
N THR A 285 17.34 10.36 -17.85
CA THR A 285 17.08 10.41 -16.41
C THR A 285 15.61 10.72 -16.13
N TYR A 286 14.99 11.64 -16.87
CA TYR A 286 13.57 11.93 -16.70
C TYR A 286 12.66 10.81 -17.21
N LEU A 287 13.09 10.03 -18.21
CA LEU A 287 12.38 8.80 -18.61
C LEU A 287 12.37 7.79 -17.46
N LEU A 288 13.52 7.56 -16.81
CA LEU A 288 13.68 6.63 -15.69
C LEU A 288 13.03 7.12 -14.38
N LEU A 289 12.91 8.44 -14.20
CA LEU A 289 12.09 9.07 -13.15
C LEU A 289 10.59 9.09 -13.49
N GLU A 290 10.19 8.51 -14.62
CA GLU A 290 8.81 8.41 -15.08
C GLU A 290 8.13 9.78 -15.33
N ASN A 291 8.93 10.83 -15.57
CA ASN A 291 8.47 12.18 -15.89
C ASN A 291 8.37 12.34 -17.42
N LYS A 292 7.24 11.90 -17.99
CA LYS A 292 6.99 11.92 -19.43
C LYS A 292 7.23 13.29 -20.07
N GLN A 293 6.72 14.36 -19.47
CA GLN A 293 6.77 15.69 -20.06
C GLN A 293 8.21 16.18 -20.23
N LYS A 294 9.04 16.04 -19.19
CA LYS A 294 10.45 16.45 -19.28
C LYS A 294 11.26 15.49 -20.16
N ALA A 295 10.99 14.19 -20.10
CA ALA A 295 11.66 13.22 -20.96
C ALA A 295 11.45 13.54 -22.44
N LEU A 296 10.21 13.80 -22.86
CA LEU A 296 9.87 14.20 -24.23
C LEU A 296 10.52 15.55 -24.61
N PHE A 297 10.45 16.54 -23.73
CA PHE A 297 11.05 17.86 -23.98
C PHE A 297 12.55 17.77 -24.29
N TYR A 298 13.32 17.06 -23.47
CA TYR A 298 14.75 16.92 -23.70
C TYR A 298 15.09 15.98 -24.86
N ALA A 299 14.25 14.97 -25.13
CA ALA A 299 14.41 14.11 -26.30
C ALA A 299 14.21 14.90 -27.62
N ASP A 300 13.25 15.82 -27.66
CA ASP A 300 13.07 16.74 -28.80
C ASP A 300 14.28 17.67 -28.96
N LEU A 301 14.85 18.18 -27.87
CA LEU A 301 16.06 18.99 -27.90
C LEU A 301 17.28 18.17 -28.36
N LEU A 302 17.34 16.88 -28.01
CA LEU A 302 18.38 15.97 -28.46
C LEU A 302 18.32 15.75 -29.98
N ILE A 303 17.13 15.57 -30.55
CA ILE A 303 16.92 15.48 -32.01
C ILE A 303 17.35 16.78 -32.68
N LYS A 304 16.93 17.93 -32.15
CA LYS A 304 17.31 19.24 -32.70
C LYS A 304 18.82 19.52 -32.66
N ASN A 305 19.59 18.78 -31.86
CA ASN A 305 21.04 18.90 -31.75
C ASN A 305 21.82 18.05 -32.79
N ASP A 306 21.12 17.31 -33.68
CA ASP A 306 21.59 16.72 -34.96
C ASP A 306 22.78 15.73 -34.91
N LYS A 307 23.26 15.34 -33.72
CA LYS A 307 24.30 14.30 -33.60
C LYS A 307 23.79 12.86 -33.68
N ARG A 308 22.56 12.59 -33.21
CA ARG A 308 21.96 11.24 -33.09
C ARG A 308 20.44 11.25 -32.91
N ASP A 309 19.69 11.64 -33.94
CA ASP A 309 18.22 11.69 -33.92
C ASP A 309 17.58 10.38 -33.47
N SER A 310 18.15 9.24 -33.88
CA SER A 310 17.65 7.91 -33.52
C SER A 310 17.59 7.65 -32.01
N ARG A 311 18.39 8.33 -31.18
CA ARG A 311 18.29 8.21 -29.72
C ARG A 311 17.11 8.99 -29.15
N GLY A 312 16.89 10.21 -29.64
CA GLY A 312 15.74 11.00 -29.24
C GLY A 312 14.45 10.30 -29.66
N SER A 313 14.39 9.77 -30.89
CA SER A 313 13.25 9.00 -31.38
C SER A 313 12.98 7.74 -30.54
N ASP A 314 14.00 6.97 -30.16
CA ASP A 314 13.83 5.80 -29.28
C ASP A 314 13.24 6.18 -27.92
N ILE A 315 13.70 7.28 -27.31
CA ILE A 315 13.15 7.78 -26.03
C ILE A 315 11.69 8.23 -26.20
N ILE A 316 11.38 8.94 -27.29
CA ILE A 316 10.01 9.38 -27.60
C ILE A 316 9.09 8.18 -27.78
N ASP A 317 9.50 7.18 -28.57
CA ASP A 317 8.73 5.97 -28.80
C ASP A 317 8.47 5.25 -27.49
N ARG A 318 9.52 5.02 -26.69
CA ARG A 318 9.41 4.40 -25.36
C ARG A 318 8.46 5.17 -24.43
N ALA A 319 8.50 6.50 -24.43
CA ALA A 319 7.63 7.34 -23.61
C ALA A 319 6.18 7.40 -24.13
N ASN A 320 5.96 7.20 -25.43
CA ASN A 320 4.62 7.23 -26.04
C ASN A 320 3.93 5.87 -26.02
N THR A 321 4.68 4.77 -26.16
CA THR A 321 4.18 3.40 -26.07
C THR A 321 4.21 2.84 -24.65
N ALA A 322 4.74 3.60 -23.69
CA ALA A 322 4.69 3.26 -22.28
C ALA A 322 3.24 3.12 -21.80
N ASP A 323 2.97 2.06 -21.04
CA ASP A 323 1.74 1.95 -20.27
C ASP A 323 1.82 2.87 -19.05
N PHE A 324 0.73 3.58 -18.73
CA PHE A 324 0.67 4.55 -17.63
C PHE A 324 -0.30 4.13 -16.52
N VAL A 325 0.08 4.31 -15.26
CA VAL A 325 -0.84 4.36 -14.10
C VAL A 325 -0.66 5.72 -13.44
N ASP A 326 -1.75 6.43 -13.16
CA ASP A 326 -1.72 7.75 -12.49
C ASP A 326 -0.74 8.76 -13.12
N LYS A 327 -0.67 8.76 -14.45
CA LYS A 327 0.23 9.62 -15.26
C LYS A 327 1.73 9.34 -15.11
N LYS A 328 2.12 8.23 -14.47
CA LYS A 328 3.50 7.73 -14.39
C LYS A 328 3.69 6.52 -15.30
N ILE A 329 4.85 6.42 -15.95
CA ILE A 329 5.25 5.25 -16.75
C ILE A 329 5.21 4.03 -15.83
N ARG A 330 4.75 2.86 -16.28
CA ARG A 330 4.63 1.68 -15.40
C ARG A 330 5.95 1.01 -15.03
N THR A 331 7.07 1.35 -15.66
CA THR A 331 8.33 0.59 -15.68
C THR A 331 8.97 0.29 -14.32
N HIS A 332 8.79 1.16 -13.31
CA HIS A 332 9.44 1.06 -11.99
C HIS A 332 8.46 1.29 -10.83
N THR A 333 7.19 0.93 -11.00
CA THR A 333 6.15 1.12 -9.96
C THR A 333 6.38 0.25 -8.71
N ASN A 334 5.85 0.68 -7.55
CA ASN A 334 5.88 -0.02 -6.25
C ASN A 334 5.22 -1.42 -6.25
N ARG A 335 4.70 -1.89 -7.38
CA ARG A 335 4.00 -3.16 -7.51
C ARG A 335 4.81 -4.34 -7.00
N PHE A 336 6.13 -4.43 -7.22
CA PHE A 336 6.92 -5.53 -6.65
C PHE A 336 7.05 -5.45 -5.13
N VAL A 337 7.09 -4.24 -4.57
CA VAL A 337 7.03 -4.02 -3.13
C VAL A 337 5.67 -4.47 -2.58
N ASP A 338 4.57 -4.20 -3.29
CA ASP A 338 3.22 -4.62 -2.89
C ASP A 338 2.97 -6.12 -3.12
N LEU A 339 3.48 -6.70 -4.20
CA LEU A 339 3.48 -8.16 -4.46
C LEU A 339 4.33 -8.90 -3.41
N LYS A 340 5.44 -8.33 -2.95
CA LYS A 340 6.29 -8.89 -1.88
C LYS A 340 5.66 -8.75 -0.49
N LYS A 341 4.92 -7.67 -0.23
CA LYS A 341 4.04 -7.56 0.96
C LYS A 341 2.95 -8.63 0.95
N LEU A 342 2.50 -9.04 -0.25
CA LEU A 342 1.57 -10.13 -0.49
C LEU A 342 2.27 -11.51 -0.65
N GLY A 343 3.56 -11.64 -0.27
CA GLY A 343 4.27 -12.92 -0.20
C GLY A 343 4.93 -13.41 -1.51
N PHE A 344 5.00 -12.59 -2.55
CA PHE A 344 5.65 -12.96 -3.80
C PHE A 344 7.18 -12.82 -3.69
N LYS A 345 7.91 -13.93 -3.75
CA LYS A 345 9.33 -13.95 -4.14
C LYS A 345 9.55 -14.99 -5.23
N ILE A 346 10.04 -14.50 -6.36
CA ILE A 346 10.48 -15.32 -7.49
C ILE A 346 11.78 -16.00 -7.08
N SER A 347 11.73 -17.33 -7.04
CA SER A 347 12.76 -18.33 -6.71
C SER A 347 13.09 -18.56 -5.23
N GLU A 348 12.82 -19.82 -4.84
CA GLU A 348 13.43 -20.64 -3.77
C GLU A 348 13.13 -20.28 -2.30
N GLU A 349 12.10 -20.90 -1.71
CA GLU A 349 12.24 -22.00 -0.72
C GLU A 349 10.86 -22.51 -0.21
N LYS A 350 10.89 -23.73 0.33
CA LYS A 350 9.84 -24.68 0.78
C LYS A 350 8.40 -24.15 0.95
N GLU A 351 7.49 -24.81 0.24
CA GLU A 351 6.02 -24.65 0.22
C GLU A 351 5.37 -24.59 1.62
N GLU A 352 5.96 -25.25 2.63
CA GLU A 352 5.49 -25.24 4.02
C GLU A 352 5.62 -23.87 4.71
N LEU A 353 6.71 -23.11 4.48
CA LEU A 353 6.88 -21.78 5.06
C LEU A 353 5.94 -20.75 4.38
N ARG A 354 5.61 -20.99 3.12
CA ARG A 354 4.64 -20.19 2.36
C ARG A 354 3.21 -20.42 2.85
N LEU A 355 2.82 -21.68 3.04
CA LEU A 355 1.52 -22.03 3.63
C LEU A 355 1.40 -21.46 5.05
N ALA A 356 2.44 -21.56 5.88
CA ALA A 356 2.46 -20.96 7.22
C ALA A 356 2.34 -19.43 7.21
N PHE A 357 2.81 -18.75 6.16
CA PHE A 357 2.69 -17.30 6.01
C PHE A 357 1.29 -16.87 5.55
N PHE A 358 0.67 -17.57 4.59
CA PHE A 358 -0.72 -17.29 4.20
C PHE A 358 -1.67 -17.64 5.32
N GLU A 359 -1.44 -18.74 6.02
CA GLU A 359 -2.17 -19.07 7.25
C GLU A 359 -1.96 -17.98 8.31
N LYS A 360 -0.77 -17.38 8.42
CA LYS A 360 -0.54 -16.23 9.31
C LYS A 360 -1.30 -14.98 8.88
N ILE A 361 -1.41 -14.67 7.58
CA ILE A 361 -2.19 -13.52 7.09
C ILE A 361 -3.67 -13.76 7.30
N ASP A 362 -4.19 -14.92 6.90
CA ASP A 362 -5.60 -15.27 7.08
C ASP A 362 -5.95 -15.28 8.57
N ARG A 363 -5.05 -15.79 9.44
CA ARG A 363 -5.18 -15.65 10.89
C ARG A 363 -5.14 -14.19 11.31
N GLN A 364 -4.21 -13.36 10.83
CA GLN A 364 -4.15 -11.94 11.21
C GLN A 364 -5.38 -11.13 10.77
N GLU A 365 -5.96 -11.44 9.60
CA GLU A 365 -7.18 -10.79 9.11
C GLU A 365 -8.40 -11.29 9.88
N ALA A 366 -8.50 -12.59 10.14
CA ALA A 366 -9.54 -13.16 11.00
C ALA A 366 -9.44 -12.65 12.44
N ASP A 367 -8.23 -12.60 13.00
CA ASP A 367 -7.91 -12.06 14.32
C ASP A 367 -8.29 -10.58 14.39
N TRP A 368 -8.02 -9.80 13.32
CA TRP A 368 -8.41 -8.40 13.25
C TRP A 368 -9.92 -8.22 13.17
N GLU A 369 -10.63 -8.98 12.33
CA GLU A 369 -12.10 -8.88 12.26
C GLU A 369 -12.77 -9.35 13.57
N GLN A 370 -12.22 -10.37 14.22
CA GLN A 370 -12.65 -10.79 15.56
C GLN A 370 -12.35 -9.72 16.61
N GLU A 371 -11.16 -9.14 16.59
CA GLU A 371 -10.77 -8.05 17.50
C GLU A 371 -11.67 -6.83 17.30
N LYS A 372 -11.92 -6.44 16.05
CA LYS A 372 -12.82 -5.35 15.68
C LYS A 372 -14.23 -5.59 16.19
N ALA A 373 -14.77 -6.80 15.99
CA ALA A 373 -16.07 -7.18 16.53
C ALA A 373 -16.09 -7.11 18.07
N THR A 374 -15.04 -7.60 18.72
CA THR A 374 -14.89 -7.54 20.19
C THR A 374 -14.84 -6.11 20.70
N ARG A 375 -14.10 -5.23 20.02
CA ARG A 375 -14.02 -3.79 20.36
C ARG A 375 -15.36 -3.09 20.17
N VAL A 376 -16.09 -3.39 19.09
CA VAL A 376 -17.44 -2.83 18.86
C VAL A 376 -18.40 -3.27 19.97
N ASP A 377 -18.42 -4.55 20.32
CA ASP A 377 -19.24 -5.08 21.42
C ASP A 377 -18.85 -4.46 22.78
N PHE A 378 -17.55 -4.29 23.04
CA PHE A 378 -17.06 -3.61 24.24
C PHE A 378 -17.54 -2.16 24.34
N LEU A 379 -17.47 -1.39 23.24
CA LEU A 379 -17.94 0.00 23.22
C LEU A 379 -19.44 0.08 23.49
N GLU A 380 -20.23 -0.79 22.87
CA GLU A 380 -21.68 -0.82 23.07
C GLU A 380 -22.04 -1.25 24.49
N LYS A 381 -21.38 -2.28 25.04
CA LYS A 381 -21.53 -2.69 26.44
C LYS A 381 -21.16 -1.57 27.41
N SER A 382 -20.08 -0.85 27.16
CA SER A 382 -19.65 0.27 28.03
C SER A 382 -20.68 1.40 28.03
N ARG A 383 -21.25 1.73 26.86
CA ARG A 383 -22.33 2.72 26.71
C ARG A 383 -23.58 2.31 27.47
N ILE A 384 -24.05 1.07 27.26
CA ILE A 384 -25.22 0.51 27.94
C ILE A 384 -24.99 0.43 29.45
N GLN A 385 -23.81 -0.02 29.88
CA GLN A 385 -23.46 -0.10 31.30
C GLN A 385 -23.51 1.27 31.95
N ARG A 386 -22.93 2.30 31.34
CA ARG A 386 -23.00 3.68 31.85
C ARG A 386 -24.44 4.13 32.05
N ASP A 387 -25.28 3.98 31.04
CA ASP A 387 -26.68 4.41 31.09
C ASP A 387 -27.45 3.64 32.17
N ASN A 388 -27.26 2.32 32.24
CA ASN A 388 -27.86 1.47 33.27
C ASN A 388 -27.43 1.87 34.69
N MET A 389 -26.14 2.20 34.89
CA MET A 389 -25.62 2.66 36.19
C MET A 389 -26.25 3.98 36.61
N LEU A 390 -26.44 4.91 35.67
CA LEU A 390 -27.08 6.20 35.92
C LEU A 390 -28.58 6.08 36.18
N ASP A 391 -29.25 5.11 35.53
CA ASP A 391 -30.68 4.82 35.71
C ASP A 391 -30.97 4.06 37.00
N SER A 392 -30.02 3.25 37.45
CA SER A 392 -30.22 2.28 38.54
C SER A 392 -29.29 2.52 39.73
N ILE A 393 -29.03 3.80 40.08
CA ILE A 393 -28.11 4.18 41.17
C ILE A 393 -28.43 3.46 42.49
N ALA A 394 -29.71 3.30 42.83
CA ALA A 394 -30.16 2.66 44.06
C ALA A 394 -29.72 1.18 44.19
N TYR A 395 -29.33 0.54 43.09
CA TYR A 395 -28.91 -0.86 43.03
C TYR A 395 -27.38 -1.02 42.87
N GLN A 396 -26.63 0.07 42.89
CA GLN A 396 -25.16 0.04 42.78
C GLN A 396 -24.51 -0.08 44.18
N SER A 397 -23.22 -0.40 44.23
CA SER A 397 -22.45 -0.36 45.48
C SER A 397 -22.46 1.04 46.08
N ASN A 398 -22.53 1.19 47.40
CA ASN A 398 -22.53 2.51 48.08
C ASN A 398 -23.50 3.55 47.43
N PRO A 399 -24.79 3.23 47.28
CA PRO A 399 -25.72 3.96 46.42
C PRO A 399 -25.91 5.42 46.84
N ASP A 400 -25.94 5.71 48.15
CA ASP A 400 -26.07 7.08 48.67
C ASP A 400 -24.87 7.97 48.31
N LEU A 401 -23.66 7.40 48.34
CA LEU A 401 -22.44 8.12 47.98
C LEU A 401 -22.42 8.38 46.47
N LEU A 402 -22.74 7.37 45.66
CA LEU A 402 -22.83 7.53 44.20
C LEU A 402 -23.86 8.60 43.84
N ALA A 403 -25.05 8.57 44.44
CA ALA A 403 -26.11 9.54 44.18
C ALA A 403 -25.64 10.97 44.46
N LYS A 404 -24.92 11.21 45.56
CA LYS A 404 -24.38 12.53 45.91
C LYS A 404 -23.34 13.01 44.90
N ILE A 405 -22.42 12.13 44.48
CA ILE A 405 -21.42 12.43 43.46
C ILE A 405 -22.10 12.78 42.13
N ILE A 406 -23.04 11.93 41.67
CA ILE A 406 -23.74 12.15 40.40
C ILE A 406 -24.59 13.42 40.43
N ASN A 407 -25.27 13.72 41.54
CA ASN A 407 -26.01 14.98 41.71
C ASN A 407 -25.09 16.20 41.65
N ARG A 408 -23.89 16.11 42.26
CA ARG A 408 -22.88 17.18 42.21
C ARG A 408 -22.39 17.45 40.78
N LEU A 409 -22.33 16.42 39.94
CA LEU A 409 -21.96 16.52 38.53
C LEU A 409 -23.09 16.98 37.60
N GLY A 410 -24.32 17.17 38.12
CA GLY A 410 -25.47 17.65 37.34
C GLY A 410 -26.67 16.71 37.28
N GLY A 411 -26.54 15.51 37.83
CA GLY A 411 -27.58 14.48 37.89
C GLY A 411 -27.63 13.56 36.66
N SER A 412 -28.16 12.34 36.85
CA SER A 412 -28.18 11.27 35.83
C SER A 412 -28.75 11.70 34.49
N GLU A 413 -29.87 12.43 34.49
CA GLU A 413 -30.56 12.86 33.28
C GLU A 413 -29.73 13.77 32.37
N LYS A 414 -28.87 14.63 32.96
CA LYS A 414 -28.01 15.53 32.18
C LYS A 414 -26.77 14.81 31.68
N LEU A 415 -26.18 13.94 32.51
CA LEU A 415 -24.99 13.19 32.14
C LEU A 415 -25.25 12.19 31.00
N LYS A 416 -26.43 11.55 30.98
CA LYS A 416 -26.83 10.65 29.88
C LYS A 416 -26.93 11.38 28.52
N LYS A 417 -27.34 12.65 28.53
CA LYS A 417 -27.55 13.49 27.32
C LYS A 417 -26.28 14.16 26.79
N ILE A 418 -25.10 13.79 27.30
CA ILE A 418 -23.83 14.26 26.76
C ILE A 418 -23.48 13.39 25.55
N ASP A 419 -23.64 13.94 24.36
CA ASP A 419 -23.29 13.30 23.09
C ASP A 419 -21.91 13.73 22.59
N LYS A 420 -21.53 14.97 22.90
CA LYS A 420 -20.26 15.57 22.46
C LYS A 420 -19.61 16.36 23.58
N THR A 421 -18.30 16.27 23.66
CA THR A 421 -17.49 17.05 24.62
C THR A 421 -16.32 17.70 23.88
N HIS A 422 -16.01 18.94 24.24
CA HIS A 422 -14.80 19.62 23.81
C HIS A 422 -14.13 20.30 25.01
N LEU A 423 -12.84 20.01 25.20
CA LEU A 423 -12.00 20.60 26.24
C LEU A 423 -10.81 21.30 25.59
N THR A 424 -10.50 22.50 26.08
CA THR A 424 -9.26 23.20 25.74
C THR A 424 -8.52 23.51 27.03
N SER A 425 -7.26 23.11 27.10
CA SER A 425 -6.42 23.23 28.28
C SER A 425 -5.03 23.77 27.95
N LYS A 426 -4.45 24.49 28.90
CA LYS A 426 -3.03 24.84 28.95
C LYS A 426 -2.33 23.94 29.96
N LEU A 427 -1.13 23.50 29.62
CA LEU A 427 -0.31 22.67 30.48
C LEU A 427 0.88 23.51 30.97
N VAL A 428 1.06 23.58 32.28
CA VAL A 428 2.12 24.30 32.95
C VAL A 428 3.06 23.27 33.55
N LEU A 429 4.28 23.19 33.03
CA LEU A 429 5.34 22.33 33.58
C LEU A 429 6.24 23.18 34.48
N GLU A 430 6.68 22.64 35.61
CA GLU A 430 7.48 23.39 36.59
C GLU A 430 8.81 23.89 36.00
N GLU A 431 9.37 23.17 35.03
CA GLU A 431 10.70 23.42 34.47
C GLU A 431 10.71 24.14 33.11
N SER A 432 9.54 24.42 32.52
CA SER A 432 9.45 24.93 31.14
C SER A 432 8.53 26.15 31.00
N ASN A 433 9.06 27.21 30.36
CA ASN A 433 8.29 28.37 29.93
C ASN A 433 7.67 28.22 28.53
N VAL A 434 7.79 27.04 27.90
CA VAL A 434 7.20 26.80 26.58
C VAL A 434 5.68 26.64 26.75
N PRO A 435 4.84 27.31 25.95
CA PRO A 435 3.40 27.13 26.05
C PRO A 435 3.00 25.76 25.52
N HIS A 436 2.42 24.94 26.38
CA HIS A 436 1.86 23.64 26.04
C HIS A 436 0.34 23.73 26.04
N THR A 437 -0.30 23.28 24.95
CA THR A 437 -1.77 23.29 24.85
C THR A 437 -2.30 21.91 24.49
N GLU A 438 -3.45 21.58 25.05
CA GLU A 438 -4.16 20.34 24.81
C GLU A 438 -5.60 20.64 24.40
N GLU A 439 -6.03 20.04 23.30
CA GLU A 439 -7.43 20.08 22.86
C GLU A 439 -7.95 18.63 22.78
N ARG A 440 -9.10 18.37 23.42
CA ARG A 440 -9.75 17.06 23.45
C ARG A 440 -11.16 17.18 22.89
N TRP A 441 -11.51 16.35 21.92
CA TRP A 441 -12.88 16.19 21.43
C TRP A 441 -13.32 14.76 21.65
N ALA A 442 -14.55 14.57 22.09
CA ALA A 442 -15.10 13.24 22.25
C ALA A 442 -16.57 13.17 21.88
N THR A 443 -16.96 11.97 21.48
CA THR A 443 -18.33 11.48 21.37
C THR A 443 -18.36 10.11 22.04
N SER A 444 -19.54 9.52 22.20
CA SER A 444 -19.67 8.16 22.76
C SER A 444 -18.90 7.07 22.00
N THR A 445 -18.47 7.33 20.76
CA THR A 445 -17.76 6.35 19.91
C THR A 445 -16.43 6.86 19.35
N ASN A 446 -16.10 8.14 19.52
CA ASN A 446 -14.89 8.73 18.95
C ASN A 446 -14.19 9.66 19.92
N PHE A 447 -12.87 9.70 19.87
CA PHE A 447 -12.03 10.59 20.65
C PHE A 447 -10.92 11.16 19.78
N LEU A 448 -10.61 12.44 19.96
CA LEU A 448 -9.46 13.09 19.36
C LEU A 448 -8.76 13.88 20.46
N LEU A 449 -7.47 13.64 20.60
CA LEU A 449 -6.55 14.42 21.39
C LEU A 449 -5.57 15.09 20.44
N LYS A 450 -5.35 16.39 20.64
CA LYS A 450 -4.30 17.17 20.01
C LYS A 450 -3.48 17.85 21.09
N LYS A 451 -2.21 17.51 21.20
CA LYS A 451 -1.24 18.18 22.07
C LYS A 451 -0.27 18.99 21.22
N LYS A 452 0.09 20.19 21.67
CA LYS A 452 1.14 21.02 21.06
C LYS A 452 2.23 21.26 22.10
N MET A 453 3.39 20.65 21.89
CA MET A 453 4.52 20.65 22.81
C MET A 453 5.87 20.50 22.07
N PRO A 454 6.66 21.57 21.88
CA PRO A 454 6.60 22.46 20.70
C PRO A 454 6.06 21.86 19.38
N GLU A 455 6.23 20.57 19.12
CA GLU A 455 5.65 19.86 17.97
C GLU A 455 4.22 19.35 18.24
N THR A 456 3.51 18.88 17.21
CA THR A 456 2.14 18.39 17.36
C THR A 456 2.09 16.90 17.56
N TYR A 457 1.31 16.47 18.56
CA TYR A 457 0.93 15.09 18.78
C TYR A 457 -0.58 14.94 18.61
N TYR A 458 -1.00 13.92 17.88
CA TYR A 458 -2.39 13.54 17.74
C TYR A 458 -2.61 12.12 18.23
N GLN A 459 -3.79 11.90 18.79
CA GLN A 459 -4.30 10.57 19.11
C GLN A 459 -5.78 10.53 18.77
N ILE A 460 -6.17 9.56 17.96
CA ILE A 460 -7.52 9.40 17.43
C ILE A 460 -8.04 8.02 17.82
N VAL A 461 -9.25 7.96 18.35
CA VAL A 461 -10.07 6.76 18.43
C VAL A 461 -11.31 7.01 17.56
N ASN A 462 -11.58 6.12 16.61
CA ASN A 462 -12.74 6.16 15.73
C ASN A 462 -13.41 4.79 15.75
N GLY A 463 -14.41 4.64 16.61
CA GLY A 463 -15.02 3.34 16.92
C GLY A 463 -13.95 2.32 17.32
N PRO A 464 -13.85 1.15 16.66
CA PRO A 464 -12.91 0.09 17.02
C PRO A 464 -11.44 0.41 16.65
N GLU A 465 -11.19 1.49 15.92
CA GLU A 465 -9.86 1.84 15.41
C GLU A 465 -9.23 2.95 16.24
N SER A 466 -7.90 2.91 16.42
CA SER A 466 -7.16 3.95 17.12
C SER A 466 -5.79 4.14 16.50
N TRP A 467 -5.35 5.39 16.43
CA TRP A 467 -4.04 5.77 15.91
C TRP A 467 -3.44 6.92 16.70
N SER A 468 -2.12 7.02 16.66
CA SER A 468 -1.37 8.18 17.11
C SER A 468 -0.46 8.72 16.02
N HIS A 469 -0.12 10.00 16.12
CA HIS A 469 0.85 10.67 15.25
C HIS A 469 1.69 11.62 16.10
N ASP A 470 3.00 11.62 15.91
CA ASP A 470 3.95 12.51 16.57
C ASP A 470 4.88 13.14 15.52
N ASP A 471 4.88 14.48 15.45
CA ASP A 471 5.73 15.25 14.55
C ASP A 471 7.25 15.09 14.85
N ARG A 472 7.63 14.63 16.05
CA ARG A 472 9.04 14.39 16.43
C ARG A 472 9.66 13.16 15.78
N GLU A 473 8.85 12.22 15.30
CA GLU A 473 9.36 11.06 14.56
C GLU A 473 9.81 11.51 13.16
N SER A 474 11.04 12.04 13.08
CA SER A 474 11.62 12.63 11.87
C SER A 474 12.05 11.55 10.87
N GLY A 475 11.07 10.93 10.21
CA GLY A 475 11.23 10.10 9.02
C GLY A 475 10.43 10.68 7.84
N VAL A 476 10.85 10.41 6.60
CA VAL A 476 10.10 10.83 5.41
C VAL A 476 8.74 10.12 5.41
N GLY A 477 7.72 10.88 5.83
CA GLY A 477 6.38 10.39 6.13
C GLY A 477 6.21 10.20 7.63
N ALA A 478 5.76 11.25 8.32
CA ALA A 478 5.10 11.17 9.61
C ALA A 478 4.03 10.07 9.54
N LYS A 479 4.31 8.89 10.11
CA LYS A 479 3.45 7.70 9.96
C LYS A 479 2.52 7.62 11.15
N TRP A 480 1.24 7.89 10.92
CA TRP A 480 0.18 7.47 11.82
C TRP A 480 0.36 6.00 12.24
N LYS A 481 0.61 5.76 13.53
CA LYS A 481 0.82 4.43 14.12
C LYS A 481 -0.52 3.90 14.62
N LYS A 482 -0.90 2.68 14.19
CA LYS A 482 -2.08 2.00 14.74
C LYS A 482 -1.79 1.60 16.19
N SER A 483 -2.71 1.91 17.10
CA SER A 483 -2.59 1.58 18.52
C SER A 483 -2.69 0.07 18.75
N SER A 484 -1.94 -0.45 19.72
CA SER A 484 -2.10 -1.84 20.19
C SER A 484 -3.45 -2.03 20.88
N SER A 485 -3.84 -3.27 21.18
CA SER A 485 -5.07 -3.56 21.93
C SER A 485 -5.04 -2.98 23.35
N THR A 486 -3.87 -2.99 23.99
CA THR A 486 -3.64 -2.38 25.31
C THR A 486 -3.81 -0.87 25.23
N ASP A 487 -3.14 -0.22 24.27
CA ASP A 487 -3.26 1.23 24.06
C ASP A 487 -4.71 1.62 23.76
N TYR A 488 -5.37 0.88 22.87
CA TYR A 488 -6.78 1.12 22.55
C TYR A 488 -7.66 1.05 23.80
N SER A 489 -7.46 0.05 24.65
CA SER A 489 -8.24 -0.11 25.89
C SER A 489 -8.04 1.09 26.83
N ASN A 490 -6.80 1.53 27.00
CA ASN A 490 -6.48 2.72 27.79
C ASN A 490 -7.12 3.99 27.22
N HIS A 491 -7.08 4.16 25.90
CA HIS A 491 -7.62 5.33 25.22
C HIS A 491 -9.14 5.36 25.17
N SER A 492 -9.76 4.20 25.03
CA SER A 492 -11.22 4.04 24.91
C SER A 492 -11.97 4.49 26.17
N ALA A 493 -11.31 4.50 27.34
CA ALA A 493 -11.89 5.06 28.56
C ALA A 493 -12.23 6.56 28.42
N ASN A 494 -11.56 7.30 27.53
CA ASN A 494 -11.84 8.71 27.27
C ASN A 494 -13.07 8.93 26.36
N LEU A 495 -13.67 7.85 25.86
CA LEU A 495 -14.95 7.91 25.15
C LEU A 495 -16.13 8.13 26.11
N ASP A 496 -15.97 7.77 27.39
CA ASP A 496 -16.95 8.15 28.41
C ASP A 496 -16.81 9.65 28.71
N PRO A 497 -17.81 10.48 28.38
CA PRO A 497 -17.75 11.91 28.63
C PRO A 497 -17.62 12.24 30.12
N ILE A 498 -18.13 11.40 31.03
CA ILE A 498 -18.02 11.63 32.48
C ILE A 498 -16.55 11.53 32.91
N ASN A 499 -15.88 10.45 32.52
CA ASN A 499 -14.46 10.25 32.77
C ASN A 499 -13.62 11.36 32.11
N LEU A 500 -13.90 11.73 30.86
CA LEU A 500 -13.14 12.79 30.18
C LEU A 500 -13.23 14.14 30.90
N ILE A 501 -14.41 14.51 31.38
CA ILE A 501 -14.65 15.82 32.01
C ILE A 501 -14.22 15.82 33.48
N THR A 502 -14.30 14.70 34.20
CA THR A 502 -14.12 14.71 35.66
C THR A 502 -13.00 13.80 36.17
N GLY A 503 -12.46 12.92 35.33
CA GLY A 503 -11.57 11.83 35.73
C GLY A 503 -12.28 10.67 36.41
N PHE A 504 -13.60 10.73 36.57
CA PHE A 504 -14.39 9.71 37.26
C PHE A 504 -14.66 8.50 36.38
N ARG A 505 -14.07 7.36 36.75
CA ARG A 505 -14.29 6.05 36.12
C ARG A 505 -15.52 5.37 36.68
N LEU A 506 -16.70 5.79 36.21
CA LEU A 506 -17.98 5.23 36.64
C LEU A 506 -18.06 3.72 36.38
N ASP A 507 -17.45 3.24 35.30
CA ASP A 507 -17.37 1.83 34.93
C ASP A 507 -16.70 0.93 35.98
N LEU A 508 -15.85 1.50 36.84
CA LEU A 508 -15.18 0.79 37.93
C LEU A 508 -15.96 0.83 39.25
N TRP A 509 -17.04 1.61 39.34
CA TRP A 509 -17.69 1.94 40.61
C TRP A 509 -18.08 0.71 41.46
N ASN A 510 -18.74 -0.27 40.86
CA ASN A 510 -19.18 -1.48 41.57
C ASN A 510 -18.03 -2.41 41.96
N LYS A 511 -16.83 -2.18 41.43
CA LYS A 511 -15.62 -2.96 41.76
C LYS A 511 -14.85 -2.34 42.91
N TYR A 512 -15.15 -1.10 43.29
CA TYR A 512 -14.48 -0.43 44.38
C TYR A 512 -14.92 -0.97 45.74
N GLU A 513 -13.93 -1.19 46.60
CA GLU A 513 -14.11 -1.41 48.02
C GLU A 513 -13.90 -0.09 48.76
N LEU A 514 -14.85 0.27 49.63
CA LEU A 514 -14.75 1.46 50.47
C LEU A 514 -13.87 1.14 51.69
N LEU A 515 -12.75 1.85 51.82
CA LEU A 515 -11.83 1.74 52.94
C LEU A 515 -12.14 2.79 54.03
N GLY A 516 -11.27 2.81 55.05
CA GLY A 516 -11.29 3.82 56.10
C GLY A 516 -11.05 5.23 55.57
N GLU A 517 -11.23 6.20 56.46
CA GLU A 517 -11.08 7.62 56.13
C GLU A 517 -9.61 7.97 55.90
N GLU A 518 -9.34 8.79 54.89
CA GLU A 518 -8.00 9.27 54.59
C GLU A 518 -7.98 10.78 54.35
N MET A 519 -6.90 11.42 54.77
CA MET A 519 -6.68 12.85 54.58
C MET A 519 -5.85 13.08 53.31
N ILE A 520 -6.48 13.58 52.26
CA ILE A 520 -5.81 13.89 50.99
C ILE A 520 -5.86 15.40 50.75
N ALA A 521 -4.71 16.01 50.47
CA ALA A 521 -4.58 17.46 50.26
C ALA A 521 -5.23 18.31 51.38
N GLY A 522 -5.23 17.82 52.62
CA GLY A 522 -5.82 18.49 53.78
C GLY A 522 -7.34 18.33 53.92
N GLN A 523 -7.98 17.47 53.11
CA GLN A 523 -9.42 17.24 53.14
C GLN A 523 -9.75 15.80 53.58
N PRO A 524 -10.75 15.61 54.48
CA PRO A 524 -11.21 14.27 54.86
C PRO A 524 -11.98 13.64 53.69
N CYS A 525 -11.48 12.51 53.21
CA CYS A 525 -12.01 11.84 52.03
C CYS A 525 -12.58 10.46 52.36
N TYR A 526 -13.61 10.06 51.61
CA TYR A 526 -13.88 8.64 51.38
C TYR A 526 -12.79 8.08 50.46
N HIS A 527 -12.24 6.93 50.83
CA HIS A 527 -11.23 6.24 50.05
C HIS A 527 -11.81 4.96 49.47
N LEU A 528 -11.82 4.86 48.14
CA LEU A 528 -12.27 3.69 47.40
C LEU A 528 -11.09 3.06 46.66
N THR A 529 -10.93 1.74 46.74
CA THR A 529 -9.85 1.02 46.06
C THR A 529 -10.34 -0.16 45.22
N TYR A 530 -9.67 -0.44 44.11
CA TYR A 530 -9.91 -1.61 43.28
C TYR A 530 -8.58 -2.18 42.76
N PHE A 531 -8.39 -3.47 42.97
CA PHE A 531 -7.21 -4.21 42.51
C PHE A 531 -7.58 -5.18 41.38
N GLU A 532 -7.15 -4.86 40.16
CA GLU A 532 -7.20 -5.77 39.03
C GLU A 532 -6.02 -6.75 39.11
N LYS A 533 -6.33 -8.05 38.99
CA LYS A 533 -5.34 -9.14 39.01
C LYS A 533 -5.26 -9.81 37.64
N THR A 534 -4.08 -10.28 37.28
CA THR A 534 -3.84 -11.08 36.07
C THR A 534 -3.01 -12.31 36.38
N LEU A 535 -2.87 -13.24 35.43
CA LEU A 535 -1.97 -14.38 35.53
C LEU A 535 -0.66 -14.07 34.82
N ASN A 536 0.47 -14.38 35.45
CA ASN A 536 1.78 -14.28 34.80
C ASN A 536 2.13 -15.53 33.97
N SER A 537 3.31 -15.55 33.34
CA SER A 537 3.81 -16.66 32.53
C SER A 537 3.93 -18.00 33.28
N SER A 538 3.97 -17.94 34.62
CA SER A 538 3.98 -19.11 35.52
C SER A 538 2.59 -19.47 36.07
N ASN A 539 1.51 -18.94 35.49
CA ASN A 539 0.13 -19.08 35.94
C ASN A 539 -0.11 -18.64 37.41
N ARG A 540 0.69 -17.70 37.92
CA ARG A 540 0.48 -17.12 39.24
C ARG A 540 -0.33 -15.85 39.12
N THR A 541 -1.29 -15.68 40.03
CA THR A 541 -2.05 -14.44 40.15
C THR A 541 -1.15 -13.33 40.66
N ILE A 542 -0.97 -12.30 39.85
CA ILE A 542 -0.18 -11.11 40.13
C ILE A 542 -1.07 -9.86 40.03
N PRO A 543 -0.73 -8.75 40.70
CA PRO A 543 -1.40 -7.47 40.48
C PRO A 543 -1.15 -7.01 39.03
N LYS A 544 -2.16 -6.38 38.44
CA LYS A 544 -2.11 -5.77 37.10
C LYS A 544 -2.27 -4.25 37.21
N THR A 545 -3.35 -3.83 37.85
CA THR A 545 -3.68 -2.41 38.03
C THR A 545 -4.28 -2.20 39.41
N GLU A 546 -3.83 -1.16 40.11
CA GLU A 546 -4.40 -0.70 41.36
C GLU A 546 -5.00 0.70 41.13
N HIS A 547 -6.24 0.89 41.58
CA HIS A 547 -6.98 2.13 41.41
C HIS A 547 -7.41 2.67 42.77
N HIS A 548 -7.11 3.94 43.04
CA HIS A 548 -7.59 4.65 44.24
C HIS A 548 -8.43 5.84 43.80
N LEU A 549 -9.58 6.01 44.44
CA LEU A 549 -10.49 7.12 44.24
C LEU A 549 -10.77 7.78 45.59
N PHE A 550 -10.53 9.09 45.67
CA PHE A 550 -10.72 9.88 46.87
C PHE A 550 -11.82 10.91 46.64
N ILE A 551 -12.86 10.88 47.48
CA ILE A 551 -14.03 11.75 47.38
C ILE A 551 -14.15 12.58 48.65
N ASP A 552 -14.26 13.90 48.51
CA ASP A 552 -14.48 14.82 49.63
C ASP A 552 -15.79 14.48 50.37
N LYS A 553 -15.73 14.36 51.69
CA LYS A 553 -16.90 14.07 52.51
C LYS A 553 -17.90 15.20 52.63
N GLU A 554 -17.45 16.44 52.47
CA GLU A 554 -18.32 17.61 52.62
C GLU A 554 -19.03 17.94 51.31
N ASN A 555 -18.27 18.06 50.22
CA ASN A 555 -18.80 18.51 48.93
C ASN A 555 -19.05 17.39 47.91
N PHE A 556 -18.62 16.16 48.21
CA PHE A 556 -18.73 14.99 47.32
C PHE A 556 -18.05 15.21 45.95
N ASN A 557 -17.04 16.08 45.93
CA ASN A 557 -16.17 16.28 44.77
C ASN A 557 -15.11 15.16 44.73
N ILE A 558 -14.65 14.82 43.53
CA ILE A 558 -13.47 13.96 43.38
C ILE A 558 -12.24 14.79 43.77
N VAL A 559 -11.48 14.34 44.75
CA VAL A 559 -10.28 15.05 45.22
C VAL A 559 -9.05 14.54 44.49
N SER A 560 -8.91 13.21 44.40
CA SER A 560 -7.79 12.57 43.76
C SER A 560 -8.19 11.24 43.12
N VAL A 561 -7.53 10.90 42.02
CA VAL A 561 -7.52 9.55 41.44
C VAL A 561 -6.08 9.12 41.28
N GLU A 562 -5.77 7.91 41.75
CA GLU A 562 -4.46 7.30 41.61
C GLU A 562 -4.57 5.98 40.85
N LYS A 563 -3.57 5.71 40.03
CA LYS A 563 -3.47 4.50 39.23
C LYS A 563 -2.04 4.00 39.28
N THR A 564 -1.86 2.76 39.71
CA THR A 564 -0.57 2.05 39.65
C THR A 564 -0.70 0.90 38.67
N GLU A 565 0.18 0.82 37.68
CA GLU A 565 0.29 -0.34 36.78
C GLU A 565 1.49 -1.20 37.19
N PHE A 566 1.32 -2.51 37.02
CA PHE A 566 2.32 -3.51 37.37
C PHE A 566 2.67 -4.36 36.14
N ASP A 567 3.95 -4.42 35.81
CA ASP A 567 4.50 -5.35 34.83
C ASP A 567 5.17 -6.54 35.53
N ASP A 568 4.62 -7.73 35.30
CA ASP A 568 5.01 -8.99 35.97
C ASP A 568 5.07 -8.86 37.51
N GLY A 569 4.16 -8.08 38.08
CA GLY A 569 4.05 -7.84 39.53
C GLY A 569 4.95 -6.73 40.07
N ASN A 570 5.81 -6.10 39.24
CA ASN A 570 6.61 -4.95 39.63
C ASN A 570 5.94 -3.65 39.19
N LYS A 571 5.94 -2.62 40.03
CA LYS A 571 5.44 -1.29 39.69
C LYS A 571 6.17 -0.77 38.45
N SER A 572 5.42 -0.50 37.37
CA SER A 572 5.97 0.03 36.11
C SER A 572 5.55 1.46 35.83
N PHE A 573 4.38 1.87 36.34
CA PHE A 573 3.84 3.20 36.14
C PHE A 573 2.97 3.60 37.33
N PHE A 574 3.03 4.87 37.71
CA PHE A 574 2.10 5.48 38.64
C PHE A 574 1.64 6.84 38.11
N GLU A 575 0.34 7.09 38.23
CA GLU A 575 -0.27 8.39 37.94
C GLU A 575 -1.18 8.78 39.10
N LYS A 576 -0.96 9.98 39.63
CA LYS A 576 -1.87 10.68 40.53
C LYS A 576 -2.39 11.94 39.88
N ARG A 577 -3.70 12.11 39.93
CA ARG A 577 -4.41 13.30 39.44
C ARG A 577 -5.16 13.93 40.59
N THR A 578 -4.75 15.12 41.00
CA THR A 578 -5.42 15.90 42.05
C THR A 578 -6.28 17.00 41.42
N PHE A 579 -7.58 17.01 41.71
CA PHE A 579 -8.57 17.87 41.06
C PHE A 579 -8.91 19.08 41.94
N LYS A 580 -8.85 20.27 41.34
CA LYS A 580 -9.04 21.57 42.02
C LYS A 580 -9.88 22.51 41.15
N ASP A 581 -10.28 23.63 41.74
CA ASP A 581 -11.03 24.71 41.07
C ASP A 581 -12.30 24.19 40.38
N TYR A 582 -13.22 23.65 41.19
CA TYR A 582 -14.50 23.15 40.71
C TYR A 582 -15.43 24.31 40.33
N ARG A 583 -15.83 24.38 39.06
CA ARG A 583 -16.72 25.43 38.53
C ARG A 583 -18.00 24.85 37.95
N GLU A 584 -19.07 25.63 38.02
CA GLU A 584 -20.38 25.26 37.51
C GLU A 584 -20.42 25.30 35.98
N VAL A 585 -21.04 24.28 35.38
CA VAL A 585 -21.28 24.21 33.93
C VAL A 585 -22.78 24.20 33.69
N VAL A 586 -23.29 25.28 33.09
CA VAL A 586 -24.73 25.50 32.87
C VAL A 586 -25.39 24.34 32.11
N ALA A 587 -24.71 23.83 31.08
CA ALA A 587 -25.21 22.71 30.28
C ALA A 587 -25.42 21.42 31.09
N LEU A 588 -24.73 21.27 32.21
CA LEU A 588 -24.86 20.16 33.17
C LEU A 588 -25.75 20.51 34.36
N ASN A 589 -26.76 21.39 34.18
CA ASN A 589 -27.63 21.81 35.28
C ASN A 589 -26.84 22.38 36.47
N ASN A 590 -25.85 23.23 36.17
CA ASN A 590 -24.89 23.80 37.13
C ASN A 590 -24.09 22.75 37.91
N GLY A 591 -23.95 21.54 37.35
CA GLY A 591 -23.00 20.55 37.82
C GLY A 591 -21.58 21.10 37.85
N LYS A 592 -20.79 20.70 38.84
CA LYS A 592 -19.43 21.23 39.05
C LYS A 592 -18.37 20.29 38.50
N VAL A 593 -17.45 20.82 37.70
CA VAL A 593 -16.35 20.07 37.09
C VAL A 593 -15.01 20.74 37.41
N PRO A 594 -13.90 20.00 37.48
CA PRO A 594 -12.61 20.58 37.83
C PRO A 594 -12.02 21.36 36.64
N TYR A 595 -11.50 22.57 36.92
CA TYR A 595 -10.79 23.40 35.93
C TYR A 595 -9.28 23.39 36.11
N LYS A 596 -8.78 22.84 37.22
CA LYS A 596 -7.35 22.71 37.51
C LYS A 596 -7.04 21.27 37.94
N ILE A 597 -6.08 20.64 37.29
CA ILE A 597 -5.67 19.26 37.60
C ILE A 597 -4.15 19.23 37.73
N GLN A 598 -3.67 18.71 38.85
CA GLN A 598 -2.24 18.48 39.07
C GLN A 598 -1.94 17.01 38.81
N TYR A 599 -0.97 16.78 37.93
CA TYR A 599 -0.50 15.48 37.51
C TYR A 599 0.85 15.20 38.18
N GLU A 600 0.95 14.01 38.77
CA GLU A 600 2.17 13.42 39.27
C GLU A 600 2.30 12.05 38.62
N ILE A 601 3.30 11.89 37.78
CA ILE A 601 3.55 10.68 37.01
C ILE A 601 4.93 10.16 37.39
N GLU A 602 5.01 8.90 37.80
CA GLU A 602 6.27 8.19 37.99
C GLU A 602 6.32 7.06 36.95
N ASP A 603 7.32 7.09 36.07
CA ASP A 603 7.56 6.04 35.08
C ASP A 603 9.05 5.68 35.00
N PHE A 604 9.43 4.85 34.02
CA PHE A 604 10.83 4.43 33.83
C PHE A 604 11.80 5.61 33.59
N TYR A 605 11.30 6.75 33.12
CA TYR A 605 12.08 7.95 32.81
C TYR A 605 12.18 8.92 33.99
N GLY A 606 11.47 8.65 35.10
CA GLY A 606 11.50 9.42 36.34
C GLY A 606 10.18 10.10 36.66
N ASP A 607 10.23 11.06 37.57
CA ASP A 607 9.05 11.75 38.08
C ASP A 607 8.74 12.99 37.23
N THR A 608 7.50 13.10 36.77
CA THR A 608 7.00 14.25 35.99
C THR A 608 5.84 14.90 36.74
N LEU A 609 6.01 16.20 37.03
CA LEU A 609 4.99 17.04 37.65
C LEU A 609 4.54 18.13 36.68
N TYR A 610 3.23 18.23 36.44
CA TYR A 610 2.66 19.32 35.66
C TYR A 610 1.21 19.62 36.05
N GLU A 611 0.75 20.79 35.65
CA GLU A 611 -0.60 21.26 35.93
C GLU A 611 -1.37 21.50 34.63
N GLU A 612 -2.58 20.92 34.52
CA GLU A 612 -3.57 21.25 33.51
C GLU A 612 -4.49 22.36 34.01
N GLN A 613 -4.55 23.47 33.28
CA GLN A 613 -5.53 24.53 33.44
C GLN A 613 -6.50 24.49 32.26
N ARG A 614 -7.75 24.12 32.52
CA ARG A 614 -8.81 24.08 31.50
C ARG A 614 -9.29 25.50 31.26
N ASP A 615 -9.08 25.98 30.04
CA ASP A 615 -9.63 27.27 29.60
C ASP A 615 -11.12 27.15 29.28
N LYS A 616 -11.53 26.01 28.71
CA LYS A 616 -12.88 25.81 28.19
C LYS A 616 -13.37 24.38 28.36
N VAL A 617 -14.62 24.23 28.84
CA VAL A 617 -15.36 22.97 28.90
C VAL A 617 -16.70 23.15 28.19
N GLU A 618 -16.86 22.52 27.02
CA GLU A 618 -18.11 22.57 26.24
C GLU A 618 -18.82 21.22 26.23
N ILE A 619 -20.13 21.28 26.49
CA ILE A 619 -21.03 20.13 26.45
C ILE A 619 -21.94 20.30 25.24
N ASN A 620 -22.04 19.25 24.44
CA ASN A 620 -22.76 19.21 23.16
C ASN A 620 -22.40 20.35 22.19
N PRO A 621 -21.09 20.66 21.97
CA PRO A 621 -20.68 21.67 21.00
C PRO A 621 -21.00 21.24 19.56
N MET A 622 -21.13 22.23 18.67
CA MET A 622 -21.34 21.99 17.24
C MET A 622 -20.01 21.72 16.53
N PHE A 623 -19.61 20.44 16.46
CA PHE A 623 -18.56 19.97 15.55
C PHE A 623 -19.01 18.77 14.71
N ALA A 624 -18.42 18.60 13.53
CA ALA A 624 -18.71 17.49 12.61
C ALA A 624 -17.83 16.28 12.90
N ASN A 625 -18.36 15.07 12.77
CA ASN A 625 -17.63 13.82 13.06
C ASN A 625 -16.41 13.58 12.13
N ARG A 626 -16.30 14.33 11.03
CA ARG A 626 -15.15 14.28 10.12
C ARG A 626 -13.80 14.54 10.81
N ILE A 627 -13.80 15.20 11.96
CA ILE A 627 -12.56 15.48 12.73
C ILE A 627 -11.92 14.20 13.31
N PHE A 628 -12.67 13.10 13.41
CA PHE A 628 -12.18 11.81 13.89
C PHE A 628 -11.78 10.86 12.75
N ILE A 629 -11.96 11.28 11.50
CA ILE A 629 -11.69 10.42 10.33
C ILE A 629 -10.26 10.68 9.87
N LYS A 630 -9.50 9.59 9.73
CA LYS A 630 -8.24 9.58 9.00
C LYS A 630 -8.53 9.48 7.51
N GLU A 631 -8.23 10.53 6.75
CA GLU A 631 -8.42 10.50 5.29
C GLU A 631 -7.11 10.08 4.61
N VAL A 632 -7.18 9.00 3.81
CA VAL A 632 -6.04 8.51 3.03
C VAL A 632 -6.03 9.21 1.67
N TYR A 633 -5.11 10.14 1.46
CA TYR A 633 -4.85 10.74 0.15
C TYR A 633 -3.61 10.11 -0.48
N PHE A 634 -3.56 10.07 -1.81
CA PHE A 634 -2.38 9.60 -2.55
C PHE A 634 -1.15 10.45 -2.18
N GLY A 635 -0.29 9.92 -1.31
CA GLY A 635 1.01 10.53 -0.94
C GLY A 635 1.05 11.34 0.36
N SER A 636 -0.06 11.47 1.10
CA SER A 636 -0.07 12.10 2.43
C SER A 636 -1.30 11.69 3.25
N PHE A 637 -1.19 11.73 4.58
CA PHE A 637 -2.32 11.58 5.49
C PHE A 637 -2.86 12.96 5.88
N LYS A 638 -4.18 13.11 5.98
CA LYS A 638 -4.81 14.30 6.55
C LYS A 638 -5.69 13.92 7.74
#